data_AF-A0A1W9YRA4-F1
#
_entry.id   AF-A0A1W9YRA4-F1
#
_cell.length_a   1.000
_cell.length_b   1.000
_cell.length_c   1.000
_cell.angle_alpha   90.00
_cell.angle_beta   90.00
_cell.angle_gamma   90.00
#
_symmetry.space_group_name_H-M   'P 1'
#
loop_
_entity.id
_entity.type
_entity.pdbx_description
1 polymer ?
#
loop_
_entity_poly.entity_id
_entity_poly.type
_entity_poly.pdbx_seq_one_letter_code
_entity_poly.pdbx_strand_id
1 'polypeptide(L)'
;MLALLLGAFVIAGVAACGSSGDAGKDPIQAAGVLRVGTEGVYSPFSYHDPNTGELVGYDVDVAKAVGEKLDVRVEFVETPWDSIFAALEANRFDIVANQVTINPERQAKYDLSQPYTVGEGVIVTRADDNTIKTLADVRGKTAAENATSNWSQVARDAGANVEAVEGFTQAITLLNQGRVDVVINDSIAVYAYLAETGDKSVKIAGTVGEKSEQGFAARKDSGYLPELDRALSELRVDGTLAEISQRYLKADATGSPASTPIREAGVLRVGTEGTYAPFSYHDPATNQLTGYDVDVARAVGEKLGVPVEFVETPWDSIFAALEANRFDVVANQVTINPERQAKYDLSQPYTVGEGVIVTRADDDSITSLEDLRGKTTAQSITSNWAQVARDAGADVQAVEGFAQAITLLNQGRVDATVNDSVAVYAYLAETGDTSVKIAAQTGETSDQGFAARKNSGLLPELNGALDELRADGTLTEISQKYLKADATGSPQGQPAQQATDQPAPQARSAWELIADNLWPLAKAALTMTIPLTIISFAIGLVLALGVALARLSSNVVLSNIARFYISIIRGTPLLVQLFIVFYALPEFGVKIDPFPAAVIAFSLNVGGYAAEIIRSAILSVPKGQWEAAETIGYNYTGALRRIILPQATRVAVPPLSNTLISLVKDTSLASTILVTELLRQAQIVAAPTFEFFALYGTAAIYYWVICLVLSFGQARVEHRLERYVAR
;
A
#
# COMPACT_ATOMS: atom_id res chain seq x y z
N MET A 1 -6.63 -51.06 -10.26
CA MET A 1 -5.19 -50.81 -10.46
C MET A 1 -4.85 -49.63 -9.55
N LEU A 2 -4.69 -49.88 -8.24
CA LEU A 2 -3.38 -50.10 -7.56
C LEU A 2 -2.43 -48.95 -7.92
N ALA A 3 -2.07 -47.99 -7.07
CA ALA A 3 -1.53 -48.01 -5.70
C ALA A 3 -0.17 -47.30 -5.76
N LEU A 4 0.07 -46.31 -4.91
CA LEU A 4 1.27 -46.28 -4.06
C LEU A 4 1.19 -45.14 -3.03
N LEU A 5 0.90 -45.57 -1.81
CA LEU A 5 1.19 -44.95 -0.53
C LEU A 5 2.69 -45.08 -0.22
N LEU A 6 3.25 -44.08 0.45
CA LEU A 6 4.36 -44.11 1.41
C LEU A 6 4.28 -42.75 2.13
N GLY A 7 4.10 -42.60 3.44
CA GLY A 7 4.33 -43.49 4.56
C GLY A 7 5.56 -43.01 5.34
N ALA A 8 5.39 -42.12 6.32
CA ALA A 8 6.32 -41.93 7.43
C ALA A 8 5.59 -41.29 8.62
N PHE A 9 5.69 -41.97 9.77
CA PHE A 9 5.04 -41.71 11.05
C PHE A 9 6.14 -41.60 12.12
N VAL A 10 5.91 -40.74 13.11
CA VAL A 10 6.50 -40.65 14.47
C VAL A 10 7.98 -40.24 14.62
N ILE A 11 8.20 -39.05 15.18
CA ILE A 11 8.99 -38.91 16.43
C ILE A 11 8.17 -38.04 17.39
N ALA A 12 7.61 -38.67 18.43
CA ALA A 12 7.10 -38.00 19.62
C ALA A 12 8.30 -37.73 20.54
N GLY A 13 8.73 -36.47 20.62
CA GLY A 13 9.68 -35.98 21.61
C GLY A 13 8.93 -35.28 22.73
N VAL A 14 9.02 -35.85 23.93
CA VAL A 14 8.56 -35.26 25.19
C VAL A 14 9.32 -33.95 25.42
N ALA A 15 8.62 -32.82 25.45
CA ALA A 15 9.13 -31.56 25.99
C ALA A 15 8.24 -31.14 27.16
N ALA A 16 8.90 -30.90 28.29
CA ALA A 16 8.34 -30.70 29.60
C ALA A 16 7.46 -29.44 29.69
N CYS A 17 6.50 -29.48 30.62
CA CYS A 17 5.84 -28.30 31.15
C CYS A 17 6.91 -27.31 31.68
N GLY A 18 7.19 -26.28 30.89
CA GLY A 18 7.83 -25.04 31.34
C GLY A 18 6.73 -24.01 31.53
N SER A 19 6.60 -23.53 32.76
CA SER A 19 5.67 -22.48 33.17
C SER A 19 5.76 -21.26 32.26
N SER A 20 4.59 -20.77 31.83
CA SER A 20 4.34 -19.39 31.44
C SER A 20 4.92 -18.42 32.48
N GLY A 21 5.88 -17.59 32.08
CA GLY A 21 6.46 -16.54 32.92
C GLY A 21 7.04 -15.41 32.06
N ASP A 22 6.51 -14.20 32.27
CA ASP A 22 7.02 -12.87 31.88
C ASP A 22 7.44 -12.64 30.41
N ALA A 23 6.47 -12.24 29.59
CA ALA A 23 6.75 -11.33 28.47
C ALA A 23 6.84 -9.89 29.03
N GLY A 24 8.04 -9.32 29.08
CA GLY A 24 8.19 -7.91 29.45
C GLY A 24 9.53 -7.44 30.04
N LYS A 25 10.64 -8.18 29.86
CA LYS A 25 11.97 -7.67 30.27
C LYS A 25 12.98 -7.82 29.14
N ASP A 26 13.64 -6.71 28.82
CA ASP A 26 14.82 -6.60 27.95
C ASP A 26 15.84 -7.68 28.35
N PRO A 27 16.28 -8.55 27.42
CA PRO A 27 17.17 -9.67 27.73
C PRO A 27 18.57 -9.24 28.17
N ILE A 28 19.03 -8.03 27.81
CA ILE A 28 20.28 -7.42 28.29
C ILE A 28 20.08 -6.90 29.71
N GLN A 29 19.03 -6.10 29.93
CA GLN A 29 18.74 -5.54 31.25
C GLN A 29 18.37 -6.61 32.30
N ALA A 30 17.70 -7.69 31.87
CA ALA A 30 17.38 -8.83 32.72
C ALA A 30 18.63 -9.60 33.19
N ALA A 31 19.70 -9.61 32.40
CA ALA A 31 20.98 -10.23 32.77
C ALA A 31 21.81 -9.34 33.71
N GLY A 32 21.64 -8.01 33.63
CA GLY A 32 22.36 -7.02 34.44
C GLY A 32 23.86 -6.89 34.12
N VAL A 33 24.38 -7.76 33.23
CA VAL A 33 25.76 -7.78 32.76
C VAL A 33 25.78 -8.06 31.26
N LEU A 34 26.51 -7.26 30.50
CA LEU A 34 26.79 -7.45 29.08
C LEU A 34 28.22 -7.97 28.91
N ARG A 35 28.38 -9.24 28.52
CA ARG A 35 29.70 -9.83 28.27
C ARG A 35 30.14 -9.53 26.84
N VAL A 36 31.30 -8.93 26.66
CA VAL A 36 31.78 -8.43 25.37
C VAL A 36 33.07 -9.14 24.97
N GLY A 37 33.04 -9.89 23.87
CA GLY A 37 34.22 -10.48 23.26
C GLY A 37 35.03 -9.44 22.49
N THR A 38 36.33 -9.37 22.74
CA THR A 38 37.27 -8.46 22.06
C THR A 38 38.70 -9.05 22.04
N GLU A 39 39.63 -8.53 21.24
CA GLU A 39 40.96 -9.13 21.11
C GLU A 39 42.02 -8.65 22.11
N GLY A 40 41.97 -7.38 22.53
CA GLY A 40 42.96 -6.79 23.44
C GLY A 40 44.34 -6.52 22.81
N VAL A 41 44.52 -6.72 21.50
CA VAL A 41 45.80 -6.48 20.80
C VAL A 41 45.66 -5.63 19.51
N TYR A 42 44.47 -5.08 19.26
CA TYR A 42 44.13 -4.32 18.06
C TYR A 42 44.02 -2.81 18.32
N SER A 43 45.16 -2.11 18.41
CA SER A 43 45.20 -0.64 18.59
C SER A 43 44.71 0.10 17.32
N PRO A 44 43.92 1.20 17.43
CA PRO A 44 43.47 1.87 18.66
C PRO A 44 42.12 1.37 19.20
N PHE A 45 41.61 0.23 18.71
CA PHE A 45 40.24 -0.21 18.94
C PHE A 45 40.06 -1.05 20.21
N SER A 46 40.97 -1.98 20.47
CA SER A 46 40.98 -2.81 21.68
C SER A 46 42.41 -3.26 21.96
N TYR A 47 43.09 -2.64 22.94
CA TYR A 47 44.49 -2.90 23.26
C TYR A 47 44.80 -2.64 24.73
N HIS A 48 45.90 -3.19 25.24
CA HIS A 48 46.38 -2.84 26.58
C HIS A 48 47.22 -1.56 26.55
N ASP A 49 46.87 -0.59 27.39
CA ASP A 49 47.67 0.63 27.56
C ASP A 49 49.09 0.23 28.03
N PRO A 50 50.15 0.67 27.34
CA PRO A 50 51.52 0.24 27.64
C PRO A 50 52.06 0.75 28.98
N ASN A 51 51.42 1.76 29.58
CA ASN A 51 51.80 2.32 30.88
C ASN A 51 51.02 1.72 32.04
N THR A 52 49.72 1.43 31.86
CA THR A 52 48.85 0.93 32.94
C THR A 52 48.56 -0.56 32.85
N GLY A 53 48.68 -1.16 31.66
CA GLY A 53 48.29 -2.53 31.37
C GLY A 53 46.78 -2.76 31.30
N GLU A 54 45.95 -1.71 31.42
CA GLU A 54 44.49 -1.81 31.36
C GLU A 54 44.00 -1.97 29.92
N LEU A 55 42.92 -2.74 29.73
CA LEU A 55 42.24 -2.87 28.44
C LEU A 55 41.51 -1.57 28.11
N VAL A 56 41.96 -0.90 27.05
CA VAL A 56 41.47 0.39 26.55
C VAL A 56 41.25 0.32 25.03
N GLY A 57 40.64 1.36 24.47
CA GLY A 57 40.48 1.49 23.03
C GLY A 57 39.08 1.92 22.65
N TYR A 58 38.93 2.23 21.36
CA TYR A 58 37.69 2.73 20.80
C TYR A 58 36.50 1.75 20.98
N ASP A 59 36.63 0.47 20.61
CA ASP A 59 35.56 -0.53 20.79
C ASP A 59 35.22 -0.75 22.28
N VAL A 60 36.24 -0.68 23.14
CA VAL A 60 36.11 -0.83 24.59
C VAL A 60 35.29 0.33 25.17
N ASP A 61 35.57 1.57 24.78
CA ASP A 61 34.84 2.74 25.27
C ASP A 61 33.43 2.84 24.68
N VAL A 62 33.23 2.45 23.41
CA VAL A 62 31.86 2.37 22.83
C VAL A 62 31.03 1.31 23.55
N ALA A 63 31.58 0.12 23.81
CA ALA A 63 30.87 -0.92 24.54
C ALA A 63 30.53 -0.51 25.99
N LYS A 64 31.43 0.20 26.68
CA LYS A 64 31.16 0.77 28.01
C LYS A 64 30.03 1.80 27.98
N ALA A 65 30.08 2.74 27.03
CA ALA A 65 29.04 3.76 26.88
C ALA A 65 27.66 3.15 26.59
N VAL A 66 27.61 2.09 25.77
CA VAL A 66 26.37 1.33 25.52
C VAL A 66 25.88 0.64 26.80
N GLY A 67 26.77 0.00 27.57
CA GLY A 67 26.41 -0.57 28.86
C GLY A 67 25.84 0.45 29.84
N GLU A 68 26.43 1.65 29.93
CA GLU A 68 25.93 2.75 30.73
C GLU A 68 24.53 3.20 30.28
N LYS A 69 24.30 3.33 28.96
CA LYS A 69 23.00 3.72 28.40
C LYS A 69 21.91 2.68 28.64
N LEU A 70 22.29 1.41 28.73
CA LEU A 70 21.41 0.28 29.02
C LEU A 70 21.27 -0.04 30.52
N ASP A 71 21.97 0.71 31.39
CA ASP A 71 22.02 0.48 32.84
C ASP A 71 22.51 -0.95 33.21
N VAL A 72 23.55 -1.43 32.52
CA VAL A 72 24.17 -2.74 32.75
C VAL A 72 25.69 -2.67 32.91
N ARG A 73 26.26 -3.61 33.67
CA ARG A 73 27.72 -3.73 33.83
C ARG A 73 28.33 -4.40 32.59
N VAL A 74 29.44 -3.87 32.07
CA VAL A 74 30.18 -4.47 30.94
C VAL A 74 31.34 -5.33 31.43
N GLU A 75 31.46 -6.55 30.92
CA GLU A 75 32.57 -7.47 31.20
C GLU A 75 33.26 -7.92 29.91
N PHE A 76 34.54 -7.60 29.76
CA PHE A 76 35.30 -7.98 28.57
C PHE A 76 35.87 -9.40 28.69
N VAL A 77 35.78 -10.16 27.60
CA VAL A 77 36.34 -11.50 27.47
C VAL A 77 37.31 -11.52 26.30
N GLU A 78 38.60 -11.33 26.61
CA GLU A 78 39.67 -11.35 25.61
C GLU A 78 39.72 -12.70 24.88
N THR A 79 39.59 -12.68 23.56
CA THR A 79 39.52 -13.85 22.70
C THR A 79 40.19 -13.54 21.36
N PRO A 80 41.15 -14.37 20.89
CA PRO A 80 41.78 -14.16 19.57
C PRO A 80 40.76 -14.16 18.44
N TRP A 81 40.93 -13.28 17.44
CA TRP A 81 40.00 -13.14 16.30
C TRP A 81 39.60 -14.45 15.65
N ASP A 82 40.57 -15.34 15.38
CA ASP A 82 40.34 -16.64 14.74
C ASP A 82 39.34 -17.54 15.49
N SER A 83 39.10 -17.28 16.77
CA SER A 83 38.20 -18.05 17.64
C SER A 83 37.00 -17.26 18.15
N ILE A 84 36.91 -15.95 17.86
CA ILE A 84 35.96 -15.05 18.51
C ILE A 84 34.50 -15.38 18.17
N PHE A 85 34.20 -15.69 16.90
CA PHE A 85 32.86 -16.09 16.48
C PHE A 85 32.47 -17.49 16.97
N ALA A 86 33.43 -18.42 17.06
CA ALA A 86 33.20 -19.74 17.66
C ALA A 86 32.92 -19.61 19.17
N ALA A 87 33.60 -18.69 19.86
CA ALA A 87 33.35 -18.38 21.26
C ALA A 87 31.99 -17.68 21.48
N LEU A 88 31.57 -16.81 20.54
CA LEU A 88 30.23 -16.20 20.51
C LEU A 88 29.14 -17.28 20.39
N GLU A 89 29.30 -18.24 19.48
CA GLU A 89 28.40 -19.39 19.30
C GLU A 89 28.38 -20.31 20.53
N ALA A 90 29.53 -20.51 21.17
CA ALA A 90 29.66 -21.26 22.41
C ALA A 90 29.12 -20.51 23.65
N ASN A 91 28.50 -19.34 23.47
CA ASN A 91 27.88 -18.53 24.51
C ASN A 91 28.87 -18.09 25.63
N ARG A 92 30.15 -17.91 25.28
CA ARG A 92 31.17 -17.42 26.22
C ARG A 92 31.02 -15.93 26.54
N PHE A 93 30.42 -15.17 25.64
CA PHE A 93 30.04 -13.77 25.78
C PHE A 93 28.82 -13.47 24.91
N ASP A 94 28.25 -12.28 25.07
CA ASP A 94 26.94 -11.88 24.56
C ASP A 94 27.04 -11.20 23.19
N ILE A 95 28.03 -10.33 23.03
CA ILE A 95 28.34 -9.63 21.78
C ILE A 95 29.83 -9.64 21.48
N VAL A 96 30.21 -9.38 20.23
CA VAL A 96 31.59 -9.06 19.82
C VAL A 96 31.69 -7.56 19.54
N ALA A 97 32.67 -6.90 20.17
CA ALA A 97 33.07 -5.52 19.91
C ALA A 97 34.56 -5.50 19.54
N ASN A 98 34.84 -5.57 18.24
CA ASN A 98 36.20 -5.69 17.70
C ASN A 98 36.24 -5.31 16.21
N GLN A 99 35.69 -4.14 15.87
CA GLN A 99 35.54 -3.65 14.49
C GLN A 99 34.92 -4.68 13.52
N VAL A 100 33.82 -5.32 13.90
CA VAL A 100 33.21 -6.36 13.06
C VAL A 100 32.58 -5.73 11.84
N THR A 101 33.19 -5.93 10.68
CA THR A 101 32.65 -5.47 9.39
C THR A 101 31.25 -6.03 9.14
N ILE A 102 30.32 -5.15 8.84
CA ILE A 102 28.96 -5.44 8.40
C ILE A 102 29.02 -5.84 6.93
N ASN A 103 28.69 -7.11 6.64
CA ASN A 103 28.62 -7.61 5.27
C ASN A 103 27.52 -8.68 5.14
N PRO A 104 27.02 -8.96 3.91
CA PRO A 104 25.91 -9.88 3.71
C PRO A 104 26.18 -11.30 4.23
N GLU A 105 27.41 -11.80 4.12
CA GLU A 105 27.79 -13.14 4.58
C GLU A 105 27.68 -13.26 6.10
N ARG A 106 28.10 -12.24 6.85
CA ARG A 106 27.99 -12.20 8.32
C ARG A 106 26.58 -11.93 8.78
N GLN A 107 25.84 -11.04 8.12
CA GLN A 107 24.43 -10.78 8.42
C GLN A 107 23.55 -12.03 8.26
N ALA A 108 23.91 -12.94 7.34
CA ALA A 108 23.22 -14.22 7.20
C ALA A 108 23.41 -15.16 8.40
N LYS A 109 24.48 -14.98 9.20
CA LYS A 109 24.87 -15.88 10.29
C LYS A 109 24.71 -15.28 11.69
N TYR A 110 24.86 -13.97 11.81
CA TYR A 110 24.85 -13.21 13.06
C TYR A 110 23.94 -12.00 12.92
N ASP A 111 23.38 -11.55 14.04
CA ASP A 111 22.74 -10.26 14.06
C ASP A 111 23.81 -9.19 14.24
N LEU A 112 23.87 -8.20 13.34
CA LEU A 112 24.84 -7.11 13.39
C LEU A 112 24.13 -5.78 13.70
N SER A 113 24.61 -5.04 14.71
CA SER A 113 24.05 -3.73 15.07
C SER A 113 24.20 -2.73 13.91
N GLN A 114 23.52 -1.59 14.02
CA GLN A 114 23.88 -0.41 13.24
C GLN A 114 25.37 -0.09 13.41
N PRO A 115 26.03 0.48 12.39
CA PRO A 115 27.44 0.78 12.51
C PRO A 115 27.68 1.76 13.63
N TYR A 116 28.67 1.50 14.47
CA TYR A 116 29.21 2.48 15.41
C TYR A 116 30.47 3.15 14.85
N THR A 117 31.05 2.57 13.79
CA THR A 117 32.18 3.14 13.04
C THR A 117 31.97 2.95 11.54
N VAL A 118 32.36 3.94 10.75
CA VAL A 118 32.28 3.94 9.28
C VAL A 118 33.60 4.44 8.71
N GLY A 119 34.31 3.54 8.04
CA GLY A 119 35.52 3.80 7.28
C GLY A 119 35.35 3.45 5.80
N GLU A 120 36.48 3.31 5.12
CA GLU A 120 36.55 2.78 3.76
C GLU A 120 37.76 1.85 3.64
N GLY A 121 37.70 0.84 2.78
CA GLY A 121 38.89 0.04 2.48
C GLY A 121 39.95 0.89 1.78
N VAL A 122 41.18 0.89 2.29
CA VAL A 122 42.32 1.60 1.70
C VAL A 122 43.45 0.66 1.35
N ILE A 123 44.16 1.04 0.30
CA ILE A 123 45.34 0.36 -0.22
C ILE A 123 46.56 1.12 0.32
N VAL A 124 47.34 0.45 1.16
CA VAL A 124 48.56 0.99 1.77
C VAL A 124 49.77 0.44 1.03
N THR A 125 50.67 1.34 0.63
CA THR A 125 51.92 1.01 -0.07
C THR A 125 53.08 1.75 0.59
N ARG A 126 54.31 1.43 0.23
CA ARG A 126 55.46 2.28 0.58
C ARG A 126 55.28 3.67 -0.05
N ALA A 127 55.75 4.70 0.64
CA ALA A 127 55.58 6.09 0.23
C ALA A 127 56.18 6.39 -1.16
N ASP A 128 57.24 5.67 -1.54
CA ASP A 128 57.92 5.78 -2.83
C ASP A 128 57.27 4.96 -3.96
N ASP A 129 56.39 4.01 -3.65
CA ASP A 129 55.68 3.21 -4.63
C ASP A 129 54.49 3.98 -5.21
N ASN A 130 54.49 4.24 -6.51
CA ASN A 130 53.41 4.92 -7.22
C ASN A 130 52.74 4.03 -8.28
N THR A 131 53.04 2.72 -8.25
CA THR A 131 52.58 1.75 -9.25
C THR A 131 51.24 1.11 -8.88
N ILE A 132 50.88 1.07 -7.60
CA ILE A 132 49.61 0.54 -7.10
C ILE A 132 48.77 1.71 -6.62
N LYS A 133 47.62 1.97 -7.28
CA LYS A 133 46.71 3.08 -6.92
C LYS A 133 45.27 2.65 -6.80
N THR A 134 44.92 1.52 -7.41
CA THR A 134 43.58 0.97 -7.46
C THR A 134 43.62 -0.50 -7.08
N LEU A 135 42.47 -1.05 -6.70
CA LEU A 135 42.36 -2.48 -6.39
C LEU A 135 42.79 -3.36 -7.58
N ALA A 136 42.60 -2.89 -8.81
CA ALA A 136 43.03 -3.60 -10.01
C ALA A 136 44.56 -3.75 -10.13
N ASP A 137 45.32 -2.81 -9.58
CA ASP A 137 46.80 -2.80 -9.62
C ASP A 137 47.42 -3.81 -8.63
N VAL A 138 46.61 -4.34 -7.72
CA VAL A 138 47.00 -5.36 -6.73
C VAL A 138 47.17 -6.74 -7.38
N ARG A 139 46.64 -6.96 -8.58
CA ARG A 139 46.73 -8.26 -9.27
C ARG A 139 48.18 -8.70 -9.48
N GLY A 140 48.51 -9.89 -8.98
CA GLY A 140 49.85 -10.48 -9.06
C GLY A 140 50.86 -9.91 -8.06
N LYS A 141 50.46 -9.00 -7.17
CA LYS A 141 51.26 -8.46 -6.08
C LYS A 141 51.18 -9.34 -4.84
N THR A 142 52.11 -9.17 -3.90
CA THR A 142 52.05 -9.83 -2.60
C THR A 142 51.41 -8.88 -1.57
N ALA A 143 50.29 -9.30 -0.99
CA ALA A 143 49.59 -8.56 0.06
C ALA A 143 49.84 -9.19 1.44
N ALA A 144 50.10 -8.40 2.49
CA ALA A 144 50.17 -8.93 3.86
C ALA A 144 48.84 -8.70 4.59
N GLU A 145 48.10 -9.77 4.88
CA GLU A 145 46.78 -9.71 5.52
C GLU A 145 46.64 -10.77 6.61
N ASN A 146 45.82 -10.51 7.63
CA ASN A 146 45.37 -11.61 8.49
C ASN A 146 44.54 -12.60 7.63
N ALA A 147 44.85 -13.91 7.70
CA ALA A 147 44.30 -14.92 6.80
C ALA A 147 42.76 -15.01 6.80
N THR A 148 42.15 -14.70 7.95
CA THR A 148 40.69 -14.78 8.18
C THR A 148 39.99 -13.41 8.09
N SER A 149 40.72 -12.33 7.81
CA SER A 149 40.13 -11.01 7.58
C SER A 149 39.38 -10.92 6.25
N ASN A 150 38.37 -10.05 6.20
CA ASN A 150 37.68 -9.70 4.95
C ASN A 150 38.66 -9.07 3.93
N TRP A 151 39.64 -8.29 4.37
CA TRP A 151 40.66 -7.71 3.49
C TRP A 151 41.53 -8.77 2.81
N SER A 152 41.78 -9.89 3.49
CA SER A 152 42.40 -11.09 2.90
C SER A 152 41.61 -11.63 1.71
N GLN A 153 40.29 -11.64 1.78
CA GLN A 153 39.42 -12.09 0.71
C GLN A 153 39.39 -11.07 -0.44
N VAL A 154 39.24 -9.78 -0.12
CA VAL A 154 39.32 -8.69 -1.12
C VAL A 154 40.64 -8.73 -1.90
N ALA A 155 41.77 -8.94 -1.22
CA ALA A 155 43.08 -9.07 -1.86
C ALA A 155 43.14 -10.32 -2.76
N ARG A 156 42.64 -11.47 -2.30
CA ARG A 156 42.59 -12.71 -3.10
C ARG A 156 41.72 -12.56 -4.35
N ASP A 157 40.53 -11.95 -4.20
CA ASP A 157 39.58 -11.75 -5.29
C ASP A 157 40.13 -10.74 -6.32
N ALA A 158 40.91 -9.75 -5.88
CA ALA A 158 41.68 -8.87 -6.75
C ALA A 158 42.85 -9.56 -7.48
N GLY A 159 43.20 -10.79 -7.08
CA GLY A 159 44.27 -11.59 -7.66
C GLY A 159 45.64 -11.39 -7.02
N ALA A 160 45.72 -10.96 -5.76
CA ALA A 160 46.95 -10.89 -4.99
C ALA A 160 47.37 -12.26 -4.45
N ASN A 161 48.68 -12.42 -4.21
CA ASN A 161 49.20 -13.49 -3.36
C ASN A 161 49.20 -13.01 -1.91
N VAL A 162 48.40 -13.62 -1.03
CA VAL A 162 48.31 -13.17 0.36
C VAL A 162 49.33 -13.89 1.25
N GLU A 163 50.24 -13.12 1.87
CA GLU A 163 51.12 -13.55 2.96
C GLU A 163 50.39 -13.32 4.30
N ALA A 164 50.10 -14.42 5.02
CA ALA A 164 49.36 -14.36 6.28
C ALA A 164 50.20 -13.74 7.41
N VAL A 165 49.63 -12.76 8.11
CA VAL A 165 50.22 -12.11 9.30
C VAL A 165 49.26 -12.12 10.48
N GLU A 166 49.77 -11.99 11.70
CA GLU A 166 48.94 -12.00 12.92
C GLU A 166 48.18 -10.68 13.13
N GLY A 167 48.71 -9.56 12.66
CA GLY A 167 48.05 -8.25 12.84
C GLY A 167 48.62 -7.12 11.96
N PHE A 168 47.91 -5.99 11.95
CA PHE A 168 48.18 -4.86 11.05
C PHE A 168 49.60 -4.27 11.20
N THR A 169 50.10 -4.10 12.42
CA THR A 169 51.47 -3.58 12.66
C THR A 169 52.55 -4.48 12.06
N GLN A 170 52.35 -5.81 12.09
CA GLN A 170 53.23 -6.76 11.43
C GLN A 170 53.16 -6.63 9.91
N ALA A 171 51.95 -6.43 9.36
CA ALA A 171 51.74 -6.18 7.93
C ALA A 171 52.53 -4.95 7.45
N ILE A 172 52.43 -3.83 8.17
CA ILE A 172 53.18 -2.60 7.86
C ILE A 172 54.69 -2.81 7.99
N THR A 173 55.14 -3.60 8.99
CA THR A 173 56.56 -3.95 9.15
C THR A 173 57.10 -4.70 7.93
N LEU A 174 56.35 -5.67 7.40
CA LEU A 174 56.73 -6.41 6.19
C LEU A 174 56.71 -5.52 4.93
N LEU A 175 55.73 -4.61 4.84
CA LEU A 175 55.62 -3.65 3.75
C LEU A 175 56.84 -2.71 3.69
N ASN A 176 57.26 -2.20 4.86
CA ASN A 176 58.45 -1.36 5.02
C ASN A 176 59.77 -2.11 4.73
N GLN A 177 59.82 -3.41 5.01
CA GLN A 177 60.97 -4.26 4.66
C GLN A 177 61.04 -4.63 3.17
N GLY A 178 60.03 -4.27 2.37
CA GLY A 178 59.95 -4.67 0.97
C GLY A 178 59.64 -6.15 0.76
N ARG A 179 59.14 -6.85 1.79
CA ARG A 179 58.76 -8.27 1.71
C ARG A 179 57.39 -8.47 1.07
N VAL A 180 56.51 -7.48 1.23
CA VAL A 180 55.22 -7.40 0.54
C VAL A 180 55.09 -6.08 -0.21
N ASP A 181 54.18 -6.05 -1.17
CA ASP A 181 53.94 -4.90 -2.05
C ASP A 181 52.83 -3.99 -1.52
N VAL A 182 51.86 -4.55 -0.80
CA VAL A 182 50.62 -3.87 -0.40
C VAL A 182 50.06 -4.41 0.90
N VAL A 183 49.33 -3.57 1.63
CA VAL A 183 48.43 -3.95 2.73
C VAL A 183 47.09 -3.29 2.46
N ILE A 184 46.00 -4.03 2.57
CA ILE A 184 44.63 -3.53 2.48
C ILE A 184 44.04 -3.52 3.87
N ASN A 185 43.56 -2.36 4.33
CA ASN A 185 42.92 -2.29 5.64
C ASN A 185 41.86 -1.18 5.67
N ASP A 186 41.16 -1.05 6.79
CA ASP A 186 40.23 0.05 7.03
C ASP A 186 40.99 1.38 7.15
N SER A 187 40.48 2.42 6.47
CA SER A 187 41.06 3.77 6.45
C SER A 187 41.30 4.32 7.84
N ILE A 188 40.41 4.02 8.78
CA ILE A 188 40.47 4.51 10.16
C ILE A 188 41.67 3.91 10.88
N ALA A 189 41.91 2.60 10.72
CA ALA A 189 43.05 1.92 11.31
C ALA A 189 44.37 2.50 10.78
N VAL A 190 44.41 2.80 9.47
CA VAL A 190 45.59 3.38 8.82
C VAL A 190 45.82 4.82 9.24
N TYR A 191 44.78 5.67 9.29
CA TYR A 191 44.91 7.05 9.74
C TYR A 191 45.34 7.14 11.20
N ALA A 192 44.76 6.30 12.07
CA ALA A 192 45.17 6.24 13.47
C ALA A 192 46.63 5.82 13.62
N TYR A 193 47.06 4.77 12.91
CA TYR A 193 48.46 4.35 12.89
C TYR A 193 49.42 5.46 12.44
N LEU A 194 49.11 6.13 11.33
CA LEU A 194 49.95 7.21 10.79
C LEU A 194 50.01 8.41 11.75
N ALA A 195 48.89 8.75 12.40
CA ALA A 195 48.82 9.83 13.37
C ALA A 195 49.59 9.51 14.67
N GLU A 196 49.51 8.26 15.15
CA GLU A 196 50.15 7.81 16.38
C GLU A 196 51.67 7.63 16.21
N THR A 197 52.09 6.99 15.12
CA THR A 197 53.50 6.65 14.89
C THR A 197 54.28 7.76 14.19
N GLY A 198 53.59 8.64 13.46
CA GLY A 198 54.23 9.60 12.57
C GLY A 198 54.97 8.95 11.40
N ASP A 199 54.67 7.69 11.07
CA ASP A 199 55.35 6.95 10.01
C ASP A 199 55.14 7.62 8.65
N LYS A 200 56.25 7.97 7.99
CA LYS A 200 56.27 8.58 6.65
C LYS A 200 56.74 7.62 5.56
N SER A 201 57.05 6.37 5.93
CA SER A 201 57.57 5.35 5.01
C SER A 201 56.47 4.61 4.24
N VAL A 202 55.22 4.70 4.69
CA VAL A 202 54.03 4.20 3.98
C VAL A 202 53.06 5.33 3.65
N LYS A 203 52.17 5.08 2.71
CA LYS A 203 51.07 5.99 2.35
C LYS A 203 49.81 5.21 1.97
N ILE A 204 48.67 5.85 2.11
CA ILE A 204 47.43 5.44 1.43
C ILE A 204 47.60 5.81 -0.05
N ALA A 205 47.62 4.78 -0.91
CA ALA A 205 47.83 4.93 -2.34
C ALA A 205 46.52 4.99 -3.14
N GLY A 206 45.42 4.52 -2.54
CA GLY A 206 44.09 4.59 -3.09
C GLY A 206 43.06 3.88 -2.21
N THR A 207 41.82 3.85 -2.67
CA THR A 207 40.70 3.22 -1.97
C THR A 207 40.26 1.96 -2.72
N VAL A 208 39.62 1.05 -1.99
CA VAL A 208 39.00 -0.18 -2.51
C VAL A 208 37.63 0.12 -3.11
N GLY A 209 37.03 1.27 -2.77
CA GLY A 209 35.77 1.77 -3.32
C GLY A 209 34.51 1.32 -2.58
N GLU A 210 34.66 0.57 -1.48
CA GLU A 210 33.56 0.10 -0.63
C GLU A 210 33.60 0.81 0.73
N LYS A 211 32.43 1.32 1.16
CA LYS A 211 32.22 1.76 2.55
C LYS A 211 32.45 0.54 3.45
N SER A 212 33.21 0.74 4.51
CA SER A 212 33.52 -0.28 5.50
C SER A 212 32.81 0.11 6.78
N GLU A 213 31.73 -0.58 7.10
CA GLU A 213 30.89 -0.30 8.26
C GLU A 213 31.19 -1.33 9.36
N GLN A 214 31.37 -0.89 10.61
CA GLN A 214 31.64 -1.78 11.75
C GLN A 214 30.54 -1.68 12.80
N GLY A 215 30.01 -2.83 13.21
CA GLY A 215 28.97 -2.95 14.22
C GLY A 215 29.29 -4.02 15.26
N PHE A 216 28.44 -4.14 16.29
CA PHE A 216 28.49 -5.25 17.21
C PHE A 216 27.92 -6.50 16.55
N ALA A 217 28.50 -7.66 16.82
CA ALA A 217 27.92 -8.93 16.39
C ALA A 217 27.34 -9.70 17.58
N ALA A 218 26.06 -10.08 17.47
CA ALA A 218 25.37 -10.94 18.41
C ALA A 218 24.99 -12.27 17.73
N ARG A 219 24.67 -13.30 18.53
CA ARG A 219 24.05 -14.52 18.01
C ARG A 219 22.72 -14.17 17.34
N LYS A 220 22.42 -14.86 16.24
CA LYS A 220 21.16 -14.73 15.52
C LYS A 220 19.97 -14.97 16.48
N ASP A 221 18.98 -14.09 16.40
CA ASP A 221 17.72 -14.12 17.15
C ASP A 221 17.93 -14.04 18.67
N SER A 222 19.02 -13.41 19.12
CA SER A 222 19.33 -13.18 20.54
C SER A 222 18.45 -12.14 21.23
N GLY A 223 17.77 -11.30 20.45
CA GLY A 223 16.98 -10.18 20.97
C GLY A 223 17.80 -8.97 21.43
N TYR A 224 19.13 -8.97 21.22
CA TYR A 224 20.00 -7.88 21.69
C TYR A 224 20.01 -6.65 20.79
N LEU A 225 19.76 -6.80 19.49
CA LEU A 225 19.94 -5.69 18.56
C LEU A 225 19.02 -4.49 18.77
N PRO A 226 17.70 -4.64 19.01
CA PRO A 226 16.85 -3.47 19.20
C PRO A 226 17.38 -2.53 20.28
N GLU A 227 17.96 -3.12 21.33
CA GLU A 227 18.45 -2.40 22.50
C GLU A 227 19.84 -1.82 22.26
N LEU A 228 20.73 -2.58 21.62
CA LEU A 228 22.04 -2.09 21.19
C LEU A 228 21.90 -0.95 20.19
N ASP A 229 21.00 -1.07 19.22
CA ASP A 229 20.74 -0.07 18.20
C ASP A 229 20.09 1.17 18.80
N ARG A 230 19.14 1.02 19.72
CA ARG A 230 18.60 2.16 20.48
C ARG A 230 19.70 2.90 21.23
N ALA A 231 20.53 2.18 22.00
CA ALA A 231 21.62 2.78 22.78
C ALA A 231 22.64 3.49 21.87
N LEU A 232 23.05 2.86 20.77
CA LEU A 232 23.95 3.46 19.79
C LEU A 232 23.35 4.71 19.14
N SER A 233 22.04 4.73 18.88
CA SER A 233 21.34 5.91 18.33
C SER A 233 21.33 7.06 19.33
N GLU A 234 21.02 6.79 20.59
CA GLU A 234 21.00 7.81 21.62
C GLU A 234 22.41 8.38 21.90
N LEU A 235 23.43 7.53 21.96
CA LEU A 235 24.85 7.94 22.12
C LEU A 235 25.38 8.70 20.90
N ARG A 236 24.79 8.46 19.72
CA ARG A 236 25.09 9.19 18.50
C ARG A 236 24.48 10.59 18.53
N VAL A 237 23.24 10.70 19.01
CA VAL A 237 22.51 11.97 19.13
C VAL A 237 23.10 12.87 20.21
N ASP A 238 23.49 12.30 21.36
CA ASP A 238 24.06 13.07 22.47
C ASP A 238 25.56 13.43 22.28
N GLY A 239 26.16 13.00 21.18
CA GLY A 239 27.54 13.32 20.80
C GLY A 239 28.61 12.44 21.45
N THR A 240 28.23 11.53 22.35
CA THR A 240 29.18 10.65 23.06
C THR A 240 30.01 9.81 22.09
N LEU A 241 29.39 9.25 21.04
CA LEU A 241 30.12 8.48 20.03
C LEU A 241 31.17 9.34 19.30
N ALA A 242 30.82 10.58 18.94
CA ALA A 242 31.72 11.52 18.27
C ALA A 242 32.91 11.90 19.15
N GLU A 243 32.70 12.09 20.46
CA GLU A 243 33.77 12.35 21.43
C GLU A 243 34.73 11.17 21.57
N ILE A 244 34.21 9.95 21.66
CA ILE A 244 35.01 8.72 21.72
C ILE A 244 35.83 8.58 20.42
N SER A 245 35.20 8.84 19.27
CA SER A 245 35.87 8.79 17.97
C SER A 245 37.00 9.81 17.85
N GLN A 246 36.76 11.06 18.23
CA GLN A 246 37.81 12.08 18.24
C GLN A 246 38.98 11.70 19.16
N ARG A 247 38.69 11.08 20.31
CA ARG A 247 39.73 10.68 21.28
C ARG A 247 40.72 9.68 20.67
N TYR A 248 40.22 8.61 20.05
CA TYR A 248 41.05 7.50 19.58
C TYR A 248 41.46 7.63 18.11
N LEU A 249 40.54 8.07 17.25
CA LEU A 249 40.69 8.05 15.80
C LEU A 249 41.12 9.41 15.24
N LYS A 250 41.13 10.46 16.07
CA LYS A 250 41.42 11.87 15.70
C LYS A 250 40.52 12.40 14.57
N ALA A 251 39.39 11.73 14.36
CA ALA A 251 38.37 12.03 13.38
C ALA A 251 37.03 11.55 13.93
N ASP A 252 35.93 12.15 13.48
CA ASP A 252 34.60 11.59 13.70
C ASP A 252 34.32 10.53 12.62
N ALA A 253 34.51 9.28 13.00
CA ALA A 253 34.27 8.11 12.19
C ALA A 253 32.97 7.40 12.60
N THR A 254 32.11 8.06 13.39
CA THR A 254 30.89 7.43 13.94
C THR A 254 29.74 7.46 12.96
N GLY A 255 29.96 7.99 11.76
CA GLY A 255 28.95 8.13 10.72
C GLY A 255 27.84 9.13 11.05
N SER A 256 28.10 10.19 11.85
CA SER A 256 27.04 11.09 12.34
C SER A 256 27.05 12.51 11.73
N PRO A 257 25.89 12.98 11.21
CA PRO A 257 25.15 12.19 10.24
C PRO A 257 26.07 12.05 9.02
N ALA A 258 26.21 10.86 8.45
CA ALA A 258 26.59 10.82 7.06
C ALA A 258 25.70 11.82 6.31
N SER A 259 26.16 12.32 5.19
CA SER A 259 25.27 12.46 4.07
C SER A 259 24.39 11.19 4.04
N THR A 260 23.22 11.31 4.61
CA THR A 260 22.20 10.29 4.64
C THR A 260 21.62 10.27 3.21
N PRO A 261 21.00 9.19 2.70
CA PRO A 261 20.71 9.10 1.27
C PRO A 261 19.99 10.34 0.67
N ILE A 262 19.17 11.06 1.46
CA ILE A 262 18.56 12.34 1.07
C ILE A 262 19.58 13.49 1.03
N ARG A 263 20.44 13.62 2.06
CA ARG A 263 21.51 14.63 2.11
C ARG A 263 22.65 14.35 1.11
N GLU A 264 22.94 13.07 0.76
CA GLU A 264 23.84 12.66 -0.34
C GLU A 264 23.28 13.07 -1.69
N ALA A 265 21.97 12.84 -1.91
CA ALA A 265 21.31 13.22 -3.16
C ALA A 265 21.29 14.75 -3.36
N GLY A 266 21.36 15.53 -2.26
CA GLY A 266 21.31 16.99 -2.30
C GLY A 266 19.97 17.57 -2.73
N VAL A 267 18.95 16.71 -2.87
CA VAL A 267 17.56 17.03 -3.21
C VAL A 267 16.67 15.90 -2.73
N LEU A 268 15.50 16.23 -2.19
CA LEU A 268 14.43 15.27 -1.91
C LEU A 268 13.39 15.34 -3.02
N ARG A 269 13.32 14.31 -3.88
CA ARG A 269 12.27 14.26 -4.92
C ARG A 269 11.02 13.62 -4.35
N VAL A 270 9.91 14.31 -4.44
CA VAL A 270 8.64 13.91 -3.83
C VAL A 270 7.58 13.73 -4.90
N GLY A 271 7.06 12.50 -5.03
CA GLY A 271 5.88 12.21 -5.83
C GLY A 271 4.62 12.66 -5.13
N THR A 272 3.77 13.43 -5.82
CA THR A 272 2.47 13.89 -5.32
C THR A 272 1.50 14.08 -6.48
N GLU A 273 0.18 14.22 -6.25
CA GLU A 273 -0.78 14.31 -7.36
C GLU A 273 -0.95 15.71 -7.96
N GLY A 274 -0.94 16.75 -7.13
CA GLY A 274 -1.23 18.13 -7.54
C GLY A 274 -2.72 18.42 -7.80
N THR A 275 -3.62 17.44 -7.62
CA THR A 275 -5.06 17.61 -7.83
C THR A 275 -5.92 17.20 -6.63
N TYR A 276 -5.31 16.94 -5.48
CA TYR A 276 -5.94 16.46 -4.27
C TYR A 276 -5.98 17.53 -3.18
N ALA A 277 -6.92 18.49 -3.26
CA ALA A 277 -7.08 19.51 -2.22
C ALA A 277 -7.65 18.91 -0.91
N PRO A 278 -7.24 19.39 0.28
CA PRO A 278 -6.26 20.44 0.58
C PRO A 278 -4.81 19.92 0.74
N PHE A 279 -4.53 18.70 0.31
CA PHE A 279 -3.30 17.95 0.57
C PHE A 279 -2.18 18.26 -0.42
N SER A 280 -2.50 18.21 -1.71
CA SER A 280 -1.60 18.44 -2.83
C SER A 280 -2.41 18.99 -4.00
N TYR A 281 -2.43 20.31 -4.18
CA TYR A 281 -3.24 20.97 -5.20
C TYR A 281 -2.58 22.25 -5.73
N HIS A 282 -3.00 22.73 -6.90
CA HIS A 282 -2.59 24.05 -7.36
C HIS A 282 -3.51 25.12 -6.78
N ASP A 283 -2.91 26.12 -6.12
CA ASP A 283 -3.64 27.29 -5.63
C ASP A 283 -4.35 27.99 -6.81
N PRO A 284 -5.67 28.19 -6.77
CA PRO A 284 -6.40 28.76 -7.91
C PRO A 284 -6.00 30.20 -8.28
N ALA A 285 -5.39 30.96 -7.38
CA ALA A 285 -5.00 32.35 -7.61
C ALA A 285 -3.58 32.47 -8.21
N THR A 286 -2.67 31.59 -7.79
CA THR A 286 -1.24 31.65 -8.16
C THR A 286 -0.81 30.53 -9.10
N ASN A 287 -1.63 29.48 -9.23
CA ASN A 287 -1.35 28.25 -9.95
C ASN A 287 -0.09 27.50 -9.45
N GLN A 288 0.37 27.80 -8.24
CA GLN A 288 1.52 27.13 -7.63
C GLN A 288 1.08 25.90 -6.84
N LEU A 289 1.89 24.84 -6.89
CA LEU A 289 1.66 23.64 -6.10
C LEU A 289 1.76 23.96 -4.60
N THR A 290 0.68 23.65 -3.88
CA THR A 290 0.49 23.92 -2.46
C THR A 290 -0.32 22.80 -1.81
N GLY A 291 -0.48 22.87 -0.50
CA GLY A 291 -1.28 21.91 0.25
C GLY A 291 -0.54 21.36 1.45
N TYR A 292 -1.26 20.60 2.27
CA TYR A 292 -0.76 20.05 3.51
C TYR A 292 0.47 19.14 3.30
N ASP A 293 0.40 18.12 2.43
CA ASP A 293 1.51 17.20 2.14
C ASP A 293 2.71 17.92 1.52
N VAL A 294 2.42 18.92 0.69
CA VAL A 294 3.43 19.76 0.03
C VAL A 294 4.21 20.58 1.07
N ASP A 295 3.51 21.21 2.02
CA ASP A 295 4.16 22.01 3.06
C ASP A 295 4.87 21.14 4.12
N VAL A 296 4.33 19.96 4.46
CA VAL A 296 5.04 18.97 5.30
C VAL A 296 6.33 18.51 4.63
N ALA A 297 6.28 18.14 3.35
CA ALA A 297 7.46 17.72 2.61
C ALA A 297 8.53 18.82 2.51
N ARG A 298 8.11 20.08 2.27
CA ARG A 298 9.02 21.25 2.28
C ARG A 298 9.67 21.45 3.66
N ALA A 299 8.89 21.40 4.73
CA ALA A 299 9.41 21.54 6.09
C ALA A 299 10.43 20.43 6.42
N VAL A 300 10.17 19.19 6.00
CA VAL A 300 11.13 18.07 6.12
C VAL A 300 12.40 18.36 5.33
N GLY A 301 12.31 18.81 4.07
CA GLY A 301 13.48 19.20 3.28
C GLY A 301 14.31 20.31 3.92
N GLU A 302 13.65 21.36 4.42
CA GLU A 302 14.30 22.46 5.15
C GLU A 302 15.04 21.96 6.40
N LYS A 303 14.41 21.07 7.18
CA LYS A 303 15.01 20.46 8.37
C LYS A 303 16.22 19.59 8.03
N LEU A 304 16.16 18.90 6.89
CA LEU A 304 17.25 18.07 6.38
C LEU A 304 18.32 18.88 5.64
N GLY A 305 18.10 20.18 5.38
CA GLY A 305 19.03 21.04 4.66
C GLY A 305 19.11 20.77 3.16
N VAL A 306 18.06 20.19 2.56
CA VAL A 306 17.99 19.88 1.13
C VAL A 306 16.77 20.54 0.45
N PRO A 307 16.88 20.98 -0.81
CA PRO A 307 15.72 21.41 -1.60
C PRO A 307 14.76 20.23 -1.86
N VAL A 308 13.47 20.54 -1.98
CA VAL A 308 12.42 19.57 -2.33
C VAL A 308 11.97 19.81 -3.77
N GLU A 309 12.00 18.77 -4.60
CA GLU A 309 11.50 18.78 -5.97
C GLU A 309 10.24 17.92 -6.08
N PHE A 310 9.12 18.53 -6.44
CA PHE A 310 7.86 17.81 -6.60
C PHE A 310 7.72 17.25 -8.01
N VAL A 311 7.34 15.98 -8.10
CA VAL A 311 7.05 15.27 -9.35
C VAL A 311 5.56 14.89 -9.36
N GLU A 312 4.75 15.74 -9.99
CA GLU A 312 3.31 15.50 -10.13
C GLU A 312 3.04 14.21 -10.92
N THR A 313 2.33 13.27 -10.29
CA THR A 313 2.07 11.92 -10.81
C THR A 313 0.67 11.45 -10.38
N PRO A 314 -0.20 10.98 -11.30
CA PRO A 314 -1.51 10.46 -10.94
C PRO A 314 -1.42 9.29 -9.96
N TRP A 315 -2.33 9.21 -8.97
CA TRP A 315 -2.33 8.16 -7.93
C TRP A 315 -2.19 6.74 -8.49
N ASP A 316 -2.94 6.39 -9.54
CA ASP A 316 -2.92 5.06 -10.18
C ASP A 316 -1.53 4.62 -10.65
N SER A 317 -0.62 5.57 -10.86
CA SER A 317 0.74 5.35 -11.34
C SER A 317 1.84 5.73 -10.35
N ILE A 318 1.49 6.32 -9.20
CA ILE A 318 2.46 6.95 -8.30
C ILE A 318 3.43 5.93 -7.68
N PHE A 319 2.92 4.77 -7.27
CA PHE A 319 3.77 3.69 -6.75
C PHE A 319 4.61 3.03 -7.84
N ALA A 320 4.09 2.91 -9.07
CA ALA A 320 4.88 2.41 -10.19
C ALA A 320 6.01 3.40 -10.56
N ALA A 321 5.77 4.71 -10.46
CA ALA A 321 6.78 5.74 -10.67
C ALA A 321 7.81 5.79 -9.52
N LEU A 322 7.39 5.51 -8.28
CA LEU A 322 8.27 5.32 -7.13
C LEU A 322 9.25 4.16 -7.37
N GLU A 323 8.74 3.00 -7.80
CA GLU A 323 9.55 1.82 -8.17
C GLU A 323 10.48 2.10 -9.36
N ALA A 324 10.03 2.92 -10.32
CA ALA A 324 10.84 3.35 -11.46
C ALA A 324 11.90 4.41 -11.13
N ASN A 325 12.14 4.72 -9.84
CA ASN A 325 13.09 5.74 -9.38
C ASN A 325 12.85 7.15 -9.96
N ARG A 326 11.60 7.51 -10.27
CA ARG A 326 11.28 8.88 -10.76
C ARG A 326 11.35 9.95 -9.67
N PHE A 327 11.16 9.55 -8.41
CA PHE A 327 11.27 10.35 -7.21
C PHE A 327 11.61 9.43 -6.02
N ASP A 328 11.94 10.00 -4.87
CA ASP A 328 12.50 9.28 -3.73
C ASP A 328 11.42 8.79 -2.76
N VAL A 329 10.41 9.63 -2.52
CA VAL A 329 9.27 9.34 -1.65
C VAL A 329 7.95 9.79 -2.25
N VAL A 330 6.84 9.21 -1.80
CA VAL A 330 5.47 9.70 -2.06
C VAL A 330 4.98 10.46 -0.84
N ALA A 331 4.46 11.67 -1.06
CA ALA A 331 3.76 12.48 -0.06
C ALA A 331 2.38 12.88 -0.62
N ASN A 332 1.36 12.11 -0.29
CA ASN A 332 0.00 12.26 -0.82
C ASN A 332 -1.02 11.49 0.04
N GLN A 333 -0.97 11.69 1.36
CA GLN A 333 -1.76 10.97 2.36
C GLN A 333 -1.67 9.43 2.19
N VAL A 334 -0.45 8.89 2.21
CA VAL A 334 -0.28 7.43 2.06
C VAL A 334 -0.60 6.74 3.38
N THR A 335 -1.73 6.06 3.40
CA THR A 335 -2.17 5.30 4.58
C THR A 335 -1.19 4.20 4.92
N ILE A 336 -0.79 4.15 6.18
CA ILE A 336 0.05 3.16 6.80
C ILE A 336 -0.80 1.93 7.10
N ASN A 337 -0.55 0.84 6.39
CA ASN A 337 -1.24 -0.44 6.61
C ASN A 337 -0.29 -1.63 6.34
N PRO A 338 -0.61 -2.84 6.85
CA PRO A 338 0.27 -4.01 6.73
C PRO A 338 0.59 -4.40 5.28
N GLU A 339 -0.40 -4.30 4.37
CA GLU A 339 -0.21 -4.66 2.96
C GLU A 339 0.79 -3.75 2.25
N ARG A 340 0.79 -2.45 2.58
CA ARG A 340 1.75 -1.47 2.04
C ARG A 340 3.10 -1.57 2.73
N GLN A 341 3.14 -1.77 4.05
CA GLN A 341 4.40 -2.00 4.79
C GLN A 341 5.16 -3.23 4.29
N ALA A 342 4.45 -4.25 3.79
CA ALA A 342 5.06 -5.41 3.16
C ALA A 342 5.79 -5.09 1.84
N LYS A 343 5.39 -4.02 1.13
CA LYS A 343 5.93 -3.64 -0.19
C LYS A 343 6.84 -2.41 -0.16
N TYR A 344 6.57 -1.47 0.75
CA TYR A 344 7.22 -0.17 0.85
C TYR A 344 7.72 0.06 2.27
N ASP A 345 8.66 0.99 2.42
CA ASP A 345 9.01 1.51 3.73
C ASP A 345 8.19 2.77 3.98
N LEU A 346 7.50 2.82 5.13
CA LEU A 346 6.58 3.91 5.47
C LEU A 346 7.12 4.68 6.68
N SER A 347 7.04 6.02 6.63
CA SER A 347 7.46 6.88 7.74
C SER A 347 6.55 6.72 8.95
N GLN A 348 6.98 7.27 10.08
CA GLN A 348 6.05 7.63 11.13
C GLN A 348 4.96 8.55 10.57
N PRO A 349 3.74 8.53 11.13
CA PRO A 349 2.67 9.35 10.63
C PRO A 349 2.99 10.83 10.79
N TYR A 350 2.86 11.59 9.71
CA TYR A 350 2.84 13.06 9.76
C TYR A 350 1.42 13.61 9.87
N THR A 351 0.41 12.78 9.53
CA THR A 351 -1.00 13.04 9.79
C THR A 351 -1.63 11.80 10.39
N VAL A 352 -2.42 11.98 11.44
CA VAL A 352 -3.30 10.97 12.01
C VAL A 352 -4.73 11.44 11.73
N GLY A 353 -5.39 10.75 10.82
CA GLY A 353 -6.82 10.86 10.66
C GLY A 353 -7.52 10.08 11.78
N GLU A 354 -8.68 10.55 12.20
CA GLU A 354 -9.57 9.77 13.06
C GLU A 354 -10.77 9.35 12.21
N GLY A 355 -11.24 8.12 12.36
CA GLY A 355 -12.50 7.76 11.77
C GLY A 355 -13.60 8.58 12.44
N VAL A 356 -14.34 9.35 11.66
CA VAL A 356 -15.49 10.14 12.14
C VAL A 356 -16.76 9.66 11.49
N ILE A 357 -17.83 9.77 12.25
CA ILE A 357 -19.19 9.47 11.82
C ILE A 357 -19.86 10.80 11.50
N VAL A 358 -20.22 10.99 10.24
CA VAL A 358 -20.91 12.19 9.77
C VAL A 358 -22.39 11.88 9.63
N THR A 359 -23.23 12.71 10.23
CA THR A 359 -24.70 12.65 10.14
C THR A 359 -25.25 13.94 9.56
N ARG A 360 -26.55 13.99 9.26
CA ARG A 360 -27.21 15.28 9.00
C ARG A 360 -27.13 16.15 10.26
N ALA A 361 -27.03 17.46 10.07
CA ALA A 361 -26.89 18.41 11.17
C ALA A 361 -28.05 18.32 12.18
N ASP A 362 -29.25 17.96 11.70
CA ASP A 362 -30.48 17.79 12.51
C ASP A 362 -30.65 16.39 13.13
N ASP A 363 -29.72 15.46 12.90
CA ASP A 363 -29.78 14.10 13.44
C ASP A 363 -28.86 13.95 14.67
N ASP A 364 -29.47 13.82 15.85
CA ASP A 364 -28.81 13.58 17.13
C ASP A 364 -28.92 12.12 17.59
N SER A 365 -29.39 11.20 16.73
CA SER A 365 -29.65 9.80 17.10
C SER A 365 -28.41 8.90 17.06
N ILE A 366 -27.31 9.36 16.47
CA ILE A 366 -26.04 8.63 16.35
C ILE A 366 -24.97 9.47 17.03
N THR A 367 -24.42 8.95 18.12
CA THR A 367 -23.43 9.65 18.97
C THR A 367 -22.19 8.80 19.26
N SER A 368 -22.15 7.57 18.76
CA SER A 368 -21.09 6.60 18.95
C SER A 368 -21.03 5.62 17.76
N LEU A 369 -19.95 4.82 17.68
CA LEU A 369 -19.82 3.78 16.65
C LEU A 369 -20.87 2.68 16.81
N GLU A 370 -21.24 2.35 18.06
CA GLU A 370 -22.22 1.33 18.39
C GLU A 370 -23.63 1.68 17.88
N ASP A 371 -23.93 2.97 17.76
CA ASP A 371 -25.22 3.48 17.26
C ASP A 371 -25.41 3.20 15.76
N LEU A 372 -24.35 2.81 15.04
CA LEU A 372 -24.42 2.39 13.64
C LEU A 372 -25.06 1.02 13.43
N ARG A 373 -25.25 0.23 14.50
CA ARG A 373 -25.82 -1.12 14.39
C ARG A 373 -27.24 -1.06 13.81
N GLY A 374 -27.43 -1.67 12.65
CA GLY A 374 -28.70 -1.67 11.91
C GLY A 374 -29.03 -0.36 11.21
N LYS A 375 -28.12 0.63 11.24
CA LYS A 375 -28.22 1.86 10.45
C LYS A 375 -27.68 1.63 9.04
N THR A 376 -28.12 2.47 8.12
CA THR A 376 -27.60 2.48 6.76
C THR A 376 -26.51 3.52 6.66
N THR A 377 -25.33 3.16 6.14
CA THR A 377 -24.25 4.12 5.94
C THR A 377 -23.72 4.09 4.51
N ALA A 378 -23.04 5.15 4.05
CA ALA A 378 -22.46 5.19 2.70
C ALA A 378 -20.94 5.37 2.72
N GLN A 379 -20.17 4.50 2.06
CA GLN A 379 -18.70 4.63 1.93
C GLN A 379 -18.21 4.06 0.59
N SER A 380 -17.00 4.41 0.17
CA SER A 380 -16.36 3.64 -0.92
C SER A 380 -16.16 2.19 -0.49
N ILE A 381 -16.44 1.25 -1.39
CA ILE A 381 -16.51 -0.18 -1.06
C ILE A 381 -15.17 -0.76 -0.55
N THR A 382 -14.07 -0.20 -1.04
CA THR A 382 -12.68 -0.53 -0.73
C THR A 382 -12.11 0.30 0.42
N SER A 383 -12.88 1.23 0.97
CA SER A 383 -12.43 2.03 2.10
C SER A 383 -12.33 1.17 3.34
N ASN A 384 -11.27 1.36 4.13
CA ASN A 384 -11.17 0.85 5.49
C ASN A 384 -12.38 1.26 6.35
N TRP A 385 -12.92 2.48 6.15
CA TRP A 385 -14.11 2.95 6.85
C TRP A 385 -15.39 2.18 6.54
N ALA A 386 -15.48 1.59 5.33
CA ALA A 386 -16.57 0.68 5.00
C ALA A 386 -16.49 -0.61 5.82
N GLN A 387 -15.28 -1.08 6.17
CA GLN A 387 -15.11 -2.23 7.04
C GLN A 387 -15.46 -1.88 8.49
N VAL A 388 -14.95 -0.75 9.01
CA VAL A 388 -15.30 -0.25 10.36
C VAL A 388 -16.83 -0.14 10.54
N ALA A 389 -17.53 0.42 9.55
CA ALA A 389 -18.99 0.52 9.58
C ALA A 389 -19.69 -0.86 9.55
N ARG A 390 -19.20 -1.81 8.74
CA ARG A 390 -19.75 -3.18 8.70
C ARG A 390 -19.53 -3.93 10.01
N ASP A 391 -18.34 -3.80 10.58
CA ASP A 391 -17.96 -4.47 11.84
C ASP A 391 -18.78 -3.89 13.02
N ALA A 392 -19.13 -2.60 12.96
CA ALA A 392 -20.10 -1.96 13.86
C ALA A 392 -21.56 -2.43 13.64
N GLY A 393 -21.84 -3.19 12.58
CA GLY A 393 -23.15 -3.75 12.25
C GLY A 393 -24.02 -2.85 11.36
N ALA A 394 -23.45 -1.90 10.64
CA ALA A 394 -24.17 -1.07 9.68
C ALA A 394 -24.40 -1.80 8.34
N ASP A 395 -25.48 -1.43 7.65
CA ASP A 395 -25.69 -1.77 6.25
C ASP A 395 -24.99 -0.75 5.34
N VAL A 396 -23.83 -1.12 4.78
CA VAL A 396 -22.98 -0.21 4.00
C VAL A 396 -23.42 -0.16 2.54
N GLN A 397 -23.99 0.98 2.15
CA GLN A 397 -24.29 1.38 0.78
C GLN A 397 -23.03 1.90 0.12
N ALA A 398 -22.41 1.08 -0.73
CA ALA A 398 -21.18 1.55 -1.36
C ALA A 398 -21.41 2.70 -2.36
N VAL A 399 -20.50 3.65 -2.40
CA VAL A 399 -20.51 4.82 -3.29
C VAL A 399 -19.16 4.96 -3.97
N GLU A 400 -19.06 5.79 -5.00
CA GLU A 400 -17.78 6.06 -5.66
C GLU A 400 -16.86 6.95 -4.82
N GLY A 401 -17.44 7.81 -3.97
CA GLY A 401 -16.65 8.70 -3.12
C GLY A 401 -17.47 9.48 -2.10
N PHE A 402 -16.77 10.28 -1.30
CA PHE A 402 -17.34 10.97 -0.15
C PHE A 402 -18.44 11.99 -0.52
N ALA A 403 -18.26 12.76 -1.60
CA ALA A 403 -19.28 13.71 -2.05
C ALA A 403 -20.63 13.02 -2.37
N GLN A 404 -20.59 11.81 -2.94
CA GLN A 404 -21.79 11.02 -3.19
C GLN A 404 -22.39 10.50 -1.87
N ALA A 405 -21.57 10.13 -0.88
CA ALA A 405 -22.05 9.76 0.46
C ALA A 405 -22.81 10.93 1.11
N ILE A 406 -22.26 12.16 1.05
CA ILE A 406 -22.93 13.36 1.58
C ILE A 406 -24.23 13.65 0.83
N THR A 407 -24.25 13.48 -0.49
CA THR A 407 -25.49 13.62 -1.28
C THR A 407 -26.57 12.66 -0.79
N LEU A 408 -26.24 11.37 -0.58
CA LEU A 408 -27.19 10.38 -0.05
C LEU A 408 -27.64 10.71 1.39
N LEU A 409 -26.74 11.21 2.21
CA LEU A 409 -27.01 11.61 3.60
C LEU A 409 -28.00 12.79 3.66
N ASN A 410 -27.77 13.82 2.86
CA ASN A 410 -28.64 15.00 2.69
C ASN A 410 -30.00 14.60 2.11
N GLN A 411 -30.05 13.64 1.19
CA GLN A 411 -31.29 13.08 0.68
C GLN A 411 -32.02 12.16 1.68
N GLY A 412 -31.43 11.88 2.84
CA GLY A 412 -31.99 10.97 3.84
C GLY A 412 -32.08 9.52 3.37
N ARG A 413 -31.23 9.13 2.41
CA ARG A 413 -31.14 7.75 1.90
C ARG A 413 -30.21 6.88 2.75
N VAL A 414 -29.33 7.51 3.52
CA VAL A 414 -28.49 6.88 4.54
C VAL A 414 -28.56 7.67 5.84
N ASP A 415 -28.26 7.00 6.95
CA ASP A 415 -28.29 7.58 8.29
C ASP A 415 -26.97 8.29 8.64
N ALA A 416 -25.84 7.74 8.16
CA ALA A 416 -24.51 8.32 8.39
C ALA A 416 -23.51 7.97 7.28
N THR A 417 -22.33 8.58 7.32
CA THR A 417 -21.14 8.09 6.61
C THR A 417 -19.97 8.05 7.57
N VAL A 418 -19.19 6.96 7.56
CA VAL A 418 -17.92 6.89 8.26
C VAL A 418 -16.82 7.29 7.29
N ASN A 419 -15.96 8.22 7.67
CA ASN A 419 -14.84 8.63 6.85
C ASN A 419 -13.69 9.16 7.70
N ASP A 420 -12.55 9.44 7.08
CA ASP A 420 -11.41 10.08 7.71
C ASP A 420 -11.77 11.53 8.10
N SER A 421 -11.50 11.92 9.34
CA SER A 421 -11.77 13.26 9.87
C SER A 421 -11.18 14.34 8.98
N VAL A 422 -10.01 14.08 8.41
CA VAL A 422 -9.32 15.05 7.56
C VAL A 422 -10.07 15.26 6.25
N ALA A 423 -10.63 14.21 5.66
CA ALA A 423 -11.46 14.31 4.46
C ALA A 423 -12.78 15.06 4.74
N VAL A 424 -13.35 14.90 5.94
CA VAL A 424 -14.56 15.62 6.35
C VAL A 424 -14.26 17.10 6.58
N TYR A 425 -13.18 17.44 7.29
CA TYR A 425 -12.79 18.83 7.52
C TYR A 425 -12.51 19.56 6.22
N ALA A 426 -11.78 18.91 5.29
CA ALA A 426 -11.53 19.42 3.96
C ALA A 426 -12.84 19.78 3.23
N TYR A 427 -13.79 18.84 3.17
CA TYR A 427 -15.09 19.05 2.52
C TYR A 427 -15.85 20.23 3.13
N LEU A 428 -15.93 20.29 4.46
CA LEU A 428 -16.66 21.36 5.15
C LEU A 428 -16.00 22.73 4.93
N ALA A 429 -14.68 22.78 4.93
CA ALA A 429 -13.93 24.02 4.69
C ALA A 429 -14.08 24.51 3.24
N GLU A 430 -14.08 23.61 2.26
CA GLU A 430 -14.23 23.94 0.83
C GLU A 430 -15.65 24.38 0.49
N THR A 431 -16.65 23.65 0.97
CA THR A 431 -18.05 23.84 0.57
C THR A 431 -18.81 24.82 1.46
N GLY A 432 -18.38 24.99 2.71
CA GLY A 432 -19.15 25.69 3.74
C GLY A 432 -20.47 24.98 4.08
N ASP A 433 -20.58 23.68 3.79
CA ASP A 433 -21.81 22.90 3.99
C ASP A 433 -22.18 22.80 5.48
N THR A 434 -23.35 23.31 5.84
CA THR A 434 -23.90 23.27 7.20
C THR A 434 -24.99 22.21 7.37
N SER A 435 -25.31 21.42 6.34
CA SER A 435 -26.37 20.41 6.41
C SER A 435 -25.93 19.09 7.03
N VAL A 436 -24.63 18.91 7.24
CA VAL A 436 -24.02 17.73 7.89
C VAL A 436 -23.13 18.15 9.06
N LYS A 437 -22.90 17.23 10.00
CA LYS A 437 -22.00 17.44 11.14
C LYS A 437 -21.21 16.17 11.43
N ILE A 438 -20.03 16.31 12.04
CA ILE A 438 -19.36 15.19 12.72
C ILE A 438 -20.14 14.92 14.00
N ALA A 439 -20.77 13.75 14.07
CA ALA A 439 -21.62 13.35 15.16
C ALA A 439 -20.86 12.58 16.25
N ALA A 440 -19.83 11.83 15.85
CA ALA A 440 -18.99 11.04 16.75
C ALA A 440 -17.65 10.71 16.11
N GLN A 441 -16.69 10.34 16.96
CA GLN A 441 -15.48 9.62 16.54
C GLN A 441 -15.75 8.11 16.62
N THR A 442 -15.10 7.35 15.75
CA THR A 442 -15.14 5.89 15.73
C THR A 442 -14.21 5.26 16.77
N GLY A 443 -13.21 6.02 17.25
CA GLY A 443 -12.11 5.52 18.08
C GLY A 443 -11.00 4.84 17.29
N GLU A 444 -11.17 4.66 15.97
CA GLU A 444 -10.16 4.16 15.05
C GLU A 444 -9.35 5.32 14.47
N THR A 445 -8.06 5.10 14.30
CA THR A 445 -7.13 6.08 13.69
C THR A 445 -6.65 5.60 12.33
N SER A 446 -6.21 6.54 11.50
CA SER A 446 -5.82 6.36 10.11
C SER A 446 -4.55 7.13 9.86
N ASP A 447 -3.44 6.42 10.05
CA ASP A 447 -2.10 6.99 10.03
C ASP A 447 -1.63 7.19 8.59
N GLN A 448 -1.15 8.41 8.27
CA GLN A 448 -0.64 8.77 6.95
C GLN A 448 0.85 9.14 7.05
N GLY A 449 1.67 8.54 6.19
CA GLY A 449 3.11 8.76 6.18
C GLY A 449 3.69 8.89 4.78
N PHE A 450 4.99 9.18 4.70
CA PHE A 450 5.74 9.09 3.45
C PHE A 450 5.92 7.63 3.07
N ALA A 451 5.81 7.32 1.78
CA ALA A 451 6.16 6.00 1.26
C ALA A 451 7.44 6.06 0.44
N ALA A 452 8.42 5.24 0.80
CA ALA A 452 9.65 5.04 0.06
C ALA A 452 9.73 3.60 -0.47
N ARG A 453 10.62 3.38 -1.45
CA ARG A 453 10.98 2.02 -1.86
C ARG A 453 11.49 1.22 -0.66
N LYS A 454 11.24 -0.09 -0.68
CA LYS A 454 11.72 -1.01 0.36
C LYS A 454 13.25 -0.98 0.45
N ASN A 455 13.78 -0.97 1.67
CA ASN A 455 15.20 -0.91 1.99
C ASN A 455 15.92 0.32 1.40
N SER A 456 15.20 1.44 1.22
CA SER A 456 15.77 2.67 0.65
C SER A 456 16.72 3.42 1.58
N GLY A 457 16.67 3.14 2.89
CA GLY A 457 17.47 3.83 3.90
C GLY A 457 17.00 5.27 4.22
N LEU A 458 15.93 5.75 3.58
CA LEU A 458 15.43 7.13 3.74
C LEU A 458 14.69 7.37 5.07
N LEU A 459 14.12 6.31 5.65
CA LEU A 459 13.16 6.40 6.74
C LEU A 459 13.74 6.94 8.05
N PRO A 460 14.93 6.54 8.50
CA PRO A 460 15.54 7.13 9.70
C PRO A 460 15.65 8.65 9.62
N GLU A 461 16.02 9.19 8.46
CA GLU A 461 16.10 10.65 8.25
C GLU A 461 14.74 11.34 8.27
N LEU A 462 13.79 10.77 7.51
CA LEU A 462 12.45 11.32 7.40
C LEU A 462 11.78 11.33 8.76
N ASN A 463 11.92 10.25 9.53
CA ASN A 463 11.38 10.14 10.88
C ASN A 463 12.04 11.11 11.84
N GLY A 464 13.38 11.26 11.81
CA GLY A 464 14.08 12.25 12.64
C GLY A 464 13.65 13.68 12.34
N ALA A 465 13.52 14.05 11.07
CA ALA A 465 13.00 15.35 10.67
C ALA A 465 11.54 15.56 11.13
N LEU A 466 10.69 14.55 10.98
CA LEU A 466 9.31 14.60 11.46
C LEU A 466 9.22 14.76 12.99
N ASP A 467 10.07 14.07 13.75
CA ASP A 467 10.11 14.17 15.21
C ASP A 467 10.51 15.57 15.67
N GLU A 468 11.52 16.16 15.04
CA GLU A 468 11.91 17.53 15.35
C GLU A 468 10.84 18.57 14.95
N LEU A 469 10.21 18.41 13.77
CA LEU A 469 9.11 19.28 13.32
C LEU A 469 7.84 19.15 14.17
N ARG A 470 7.64 17.97 14.77
CA ARG A 470 6.58 17.75 15.75
C ARG A 470 6.93 18.42 17.08
N ALA A 471 8.18 18.31 17.53
CA ALA A 471 8.65 18.90 18.78
C ALA A 471 8.69 20.44 18.75
N ASP A 472 9.01 21.04 17.60
CA ASP A 472 9.05 22.51 17.45
C ASP A 472 7.68 23.13 17.07
N GLY A 473 6.65 22.32 16.87
CA GLY A 473 5.28 22.75 16.59
C GLY A 473 5.00 23.08 15.12
N THR A 474 5.98 22.97 14.24
CA THR A 474 5.81 23.29 12.80
C THR A 474 4.72 22.43 12.15
N LEU A 475 4.67 21.13 12.46
CA LEU A 475 3.60 20.26 11.93
C LEU A 475 2.21 20.74 12.38
N THR A 476 2.08 21.18 13.63
CA THR A 476 0.80 21.66 14.18
C THR A 476 0.34 22.92 13.46
N GLU A 477 1.27 23.85 13.17
CA GLU A 477 0.96 25.06 12.40
C GLU A 477 0.49 24.74 10.98
N ILE A 478 1.16 23.81 10.29
CA ILE A 478 0.77 23.35 8.95
C ILE A 478 -0.62 22.69 8.99
N SER A 479 -0.88 21.85 10.00
CA SER A 479 -2.19 21.23 10.21
C SER A 479 -3.29 22.27 10.41
N GLN A 480 -3.08 23.26 11.28
CA GLN A 480 -4.06 24.32 11.53
C GLN A 480 -4.28 25.20 10.28
N LYS A 481 -3.25 25.43 9.46
CA LYS A 481 -3.35 26.21 8.22
C LYS A 481 -4.35 25.58 7.24
N TYR A 482 -4.20 24.29 6.94
CA TYR A 482 -4.97 23.61 5.90
C TYR A 482 -6.22 22.90 6.41
N LEU A 483 -6.14 22.29 7.59
CA LEU A 483 -7.18 21.40 8.13
C LEU A 483 -8.05 22.06 9.19
N LYS A 484 -7.67 23.26 9.68
CA LYS A 484 -8.32 23.99 10.78
C LYS A 484 -8.44 23.16 12.08
N ALA A 485 -7.61 22.12 12.20
CA ALA A 485 -7.52 21.20 13.31
C ALA A 485 -6.07 20.72 13.45
N ASP A 486 -5.72 20.18 14.62
CA ASP A 486 -4.44 19.52 14.83
C ASP A 486 -4.59 18.02 14.57
N ALA A 487 -4.07 17.57 13.43
CA ALA A 487 -4.08 16.18 13.01
C ALA A 487 -2.66 15.56 13.09
N THR A 488 -1.74 16.15 13.86
CA THR A 488 -0.32 15.73 13.91
C THR A 488 -0.05 14.60 14.90
N GLY A 489 -1.04 14.27 15.74
CA GLY A 489 -0.97 13.27 16.80
C GLY A 489 -0.11 13.74 17.98
N SER A 490 -0.73 14.16 19.09
CA SER A 490 -0.02 14.26 20.38
C SER A 490 0.09 12.88 21.03
N PRO A 491 1.26 12.46 21.57
CA PRO A 491 1.36 11.26 22.40
C PRO A 491 0.79 11.58 23.78
N GLN A 492 -0.54 11.62 23.90
CA GLN A 492 -1.24 11.59 25.18
C GLN A 492 -2.26 10.46 25.19
N GLY A 493 -1.78 9.28 25.59
CA GLY A 493 -2.56 8.41 26.46
C GLY A 493 -3.65 7.56 25.81
N GLN A 494 -3.45 7.06 24.59
CA GLN A 494 -4.12 5.84 24.17
C GLN A 494 -3.06 4.85 23.69
N PRO A 495 -2.99 3.63 24.27
CA PRO A 495 -2.17 2.60 23.66
C PRO A 495 -2.66 2.45 22.23
N ALA A 496 -1.73 2.38 21.27
CA ALA A 496 -2.02 1.76 19.99
C ALA A 496 -2.83 0.52 20.32
N GLN A 497 -4.10 0.45 19.91
CA GLN A 497 -4.87 -0.77 20.06
C GLN A 497 -3.97 -1.84 19.46
N GLN A 498 -3.56 -2.77 20.32
CA GLN A 498 -2.82 -3.94 19.90
C GLN A 498 -3.51 -4.40 18.64
N ALA A 499 -2.80 -4.37 17.51
CA ALA A 499 -3.13 -5.22 16.39
C ALA A 499 -3.32 -6.57 17.06
N THR A 500 -4.59 -6.97 17.20
CA THR A 500 -4.92 -8.22 17.88
C THR A 500 -3.97 -9.25 17.29
N ASP A 501 -3.40 -10.12 18.13
CA ASP A 501 -2.64 -11.31 17.73
C ASP A 501 -3.53 -12.28 16.93
N GLN A 502 -4.21 -11.77 15.90
CA GLN A 502 -4.66 -12.52 14.78
C GLN A 502 -3.40 -12.75 13.96
N PRO A 503 -3.02 -14.02 13.74
CA PRO A 503 -2.00 -14.31 12.74
C PRO A 503 -2.39 -13.54 11.48
N ALA A 504 -1.41 -12.86 10.84
CA ALA A 504 -1.61 -12.22 9.55
C ALA A 504 -2.49 -13.14 8.71
N PRO A 505 -3.69 -12.72 8.27
CA PRO A 505 -4.62 -13.62 7.62
C PRO A 505 -3.85 -14.28 6.49
N GLN A 506 -3.71 -15.61 6.58
CA GLN A 506 -3.10 -16.39 5.50
C GLN A 506 -3.78 -15.92 4.22
N ALA A 507 -3.01 -15.44 3.25
CA ALA A 507 -3.53 -14.99 1.97
C ALA A 507 -4.42 -16.11 1.44
N ARG A 508 -5.74 -15.94 1.56
CA ARG A 508 -6.71 -16.98 1.17
C ARG A 508 -6.51 -17.24 -0.30
N SER A 509 -6.50 -18.51 -0.68
CA SER A 509 -6.37 -18.81 -2.11
C SER A 509 -7.58 -18.25 -2.86
N ALA A 510 -7.37 -17.74 -4.08
CA ALA A 510 -8.47 -17.25 -4.92
C ALA A 510 -9.58 -18.30 -5.10
N TRP A 511 -9.25 -19.59 -5.03
CA TRP A 511 -10.21 -20.69 -5.09
C TRP A 511 -11.12 -20.79 -3.87
N GLU A 512 -10.60 -20.61 -2.66
CA GLU A 512 -11.41 -20.58 -1.44
C GLU A 512 -12.36 -19.39 -1.46
N LEU A 513 -11.86 -18.21 -1.87
CA LEU A 513 -12.70 -17.01 -2.01
C LEU A 513 -13.81 -17.19 -3.03
N ILE A 514 -13.53 -17.81 -4.18
CA ILE A 514 -14.57 -18.15 -5.17
C ILE A 514 -15.60 -19.10 -4.56
N ALA A 515 -15.15 -20.20 -3.94
CA ALA A 515 -16.02 -21.23 -3.40
C ALA A 515 -17.00 -20.69 -2.35
N ASP A 516 -16.49 -19.88 -1.41
CA ASP A 516 -17.28 -19.26 -0.35
C ASP A 516 -18.35 -18.30 -0.89
N ASN A 517 -18.09 -17.70 -2.07
CA ASN A 517 -18.92 -16.64 -2.64
C ASN A 517 -19.77 -17.07 -3.83
N LEU A 518 -19.74 -18.35 -4.22
CA LEU A 518 -20.64 -18.88 -5.25
C LEU A 518 -22.12 -18.66 -4.89
N TRP A 519 -22.52 -18.93 -3.64
CA TRP A 519 -23.92 -18.80 -3.22
C TRP A 519 -24.38 -17.35 -3.07
N PRO A 520 -23.65 -16.44 -2.39
CA PRO A 520 -23.99 -15.01 -2.37
C PRO A 520 -24.21 -14.41 -3.76
N LEU A 521 -23.33 -14.71 -4.72
CA LEU A 521 -23.45 -14.25 -6.10
C LEU A 521 -24.67 -14.87 -6.79
N ALA A 522 -24.87 -16.19 -6.67
CA ALA A 522 -26.07 -16.85 -7.21
C ALA A 522 -27.36 -16.26 -6.65
N LYS A 523 -27.40 -15.99 -5.34
CA LYS A 523 -28.55 -15.41 -4.65
C LYS A 523 -28.89 -14.05 -5.24
N ALA A 524 -27.92 -13.15 -5.40
CA ALA A 524 -28.20 -11.85 -6.00
C ALA A 524 -28.59 -11.93 -7.48
N ALA A 525 -28.01 -12.86 -8.25
CA ALA A 525 -28.47 -13.11 -9.61
C ALA A 525 -29.96 -13.52 -9.64
N LEU A 526 -30.37 -14.43 -8.74
CA LEU A 526 -31.72 -14.98 -8.66
C LEU A 526 -32.74 -13.99 -8.08
N THR A 527 -32.36 -13.19 -7.07
CA THR A 527 -33.30 -12.31 -6.36
C THR A 527 -33.32 -10.89 -6.90
N MET A 528 -32.26 -10.44 -7.58
CA MET A 528 -32.13 -9.07 -8.08
C MET A 528 -32.00 -9.02 -9.61
N THR A 529 -30.93 -9.56 -10.19
CA THR A 529 -30.63 -9.43 -11.63
C THR A 529 -31.74 -10.00 -12.52
N ILE A 530 -32.19 -11.23 -12.26
CA ILE A 530 -33.23 -11.89 -13.06
C ILE A 530 -34.61 -11.19 -12.90
N PRO A 531 -35.12 -10.93 -11.68
CA PRO A 531 -36.36 -10.18 -11.50
C PRO A 531 -36.33 -8.80 -12.13
N LEU A 532 -35.23 -8.05 -11.96
CA LEU A 532 -35.06 -6.73 -12.56
C LEU A 532 -35.19 -6.80 -14.09
N THR A 533 -34.49 -7.75 -14.71
CA THR A 533 -34.58 -7.99 -16.16
C THR A 533 -36.02 -8.30 -16.59
N ILE A 534 -36.68 -9.27 -15.94
CA ILE A 534 -38.01 -9.74 -16.35
C ILE A 534 -39.06 -8.64 -16.20
N ILE A 535 -39.06 -7.94 -15.06
CA ILE A 535 -40.03 -6.87 -14.76
C ILE A 535 -39.84 -5.71 -15.73
N SER A 536 -38.60 -5.23 -15.90
CA SER A 536 -38.30 -4.12 -16.80
C SER A 536 -38.61 -4.45 -18.25
N PHE A 537 -38.31 -5.68 -18.69
CA PHE A 537 -38.62 -6.10 -20.05
C PHE A 537 -40.12 -6.23 -20.29
N ALA A 538 -40.87 -6.80 -19.32
CA ALA A 538 -42.32 -6.95 -19.44
C ALA A 538 -43.04 -5.59 -19.53
N ILE A 539 -42.71 -4.65 -18.63
CA ILE A 539 -43.25 -3.29 -18.65
C ILE A 539 -42.79 -2.57 -19.92
N GLY A 540 -41.51 -2.68 -20.26
CA GLY A 540 -40.93 -2.11 -21.47
C GLY A 540 -41.61 -2.60 -22.75
N LEU A 541 -41.99 -3.87 -22.85
CA LEU A 541 -42.73 -4.41 -24.00
C LEU A 541 -44.14 -3.83 -24.12
N VAL A 542 -44.84 -3.63 -22.99
CA VAL A 542 -46.16 -2.99 -22.99
C VAL A 542 -46.05 -1.54 -23.46
N LEU A 543 -45.07 -0.80 -22.94
CA LEU A 543 -44.76 0.56 -23.39
C LEU A 543 -44.38 0.59 -24.87
N ALA A 544 -43.54 -0.34 -25.31
CA ALA A 544 -43.07 -0.44 -26.68
C ALA A 544 -44.21 -0.67 -27.67
N LEU A 545 -45.16 -1.56 -27.36
CA LEU A 545 -46.33 -1.79 -28.20
C LEU A 545 -47.19 -0.52 -28.29
N GLY A 546 -47.46 0.15 -27.16
CA GLY A 546 -48.22 1.40 -27.13
C GLY A 546 -47.56 2.50 -27.98
N VAL A 547 -46.25 2.69 -27.80
CA VAL A 547 -45.45 3.68 -28.53
C VAL A 547 -45.35 3.34 -30.03
N ALA A 548 -45.19 2.07 -30.38
CA ALA A 548 -45.17 1.62 -31.78
C ALA A 548 -46.51 1.92 -32.49
N LEU A 549 -47.63 1.63 -31.84
CA LEU A 549 -48.96 1.94 -32.37
C LEU A 549 -49.22 3.44 -32.46
N ALA A 550 -48.77 4.22 -31.47
CA ALA A 550 -48.80 5.68 -31.51
C ALA A 550 -48.01 6.23 -32.70
N ARG A 551 -46.82 5.69 -32.98
CA ARG A 551 -45.98 6.05 -34.14
C ARG A 551 -46.66 5.75 -35.49
N LEU A 552 -47.43 4.65 -35.57
CA LEU A 552 -48.16 4.23 -36.76
C LEU A 552 -49.52 4.93 -36.93
N SER A 553 -49.98 5.65 -35.91
CA SER A 553 -51.26 6.36 -35.95
C SER A 553 -51.25 7.47 -37.01
N SER A 554 -52.40 7.66 -37.65
CA SER A 554 -52.66 8.84 -38.50
C SER A 554 -52.76 10.14 -37.70
N ASN A 555 -52.92 10.07 -36.37
CA ASN A 555 -52.93 11.24 -35.50
C ASN A 555 -51.50 11.80 -35.36
N VAL A 556 -51.28 12.96 -35.98
CA VAL A 556 -49.98 13.65 -36.03
C VAL A 556 -49.46 13.98 -34.63
N VAL A 557 -50.33 14.35 -33.68
CA VAL A 557 -49.94 14.67 -32.31
C VAL A 557 -49.40 13.42 -31.61
N LEU A 558 -50.16 12.32 -31.65
CA LEU A 558 -49.77 11.07 -31.02
C LEU A 558 -48.48 10.50 -31.63
N SER A 559 -48.36 10.55 -32.97
CA SER A 559 -47.16 10.11 -33.69
C SER A 559 -45.92 10.95 -33.36
N ASN A 560 -46.07 12.27 -33.22
CA ASN A 560 -44.97 13.16 -32.86
C ASN A 560 -44.54 13.01 -31.40
N ILE A 561 -45.47 12.84 -30.45
CA ILE A 561 -45.13 12.56 -29.04
C ILE A 561 -44.31 11.27 -28.93
N ALA A 562 -44.78 10.21 -29.60
CA ALA A 562 -44.05 8.95 -29.60
C ALA A 562 -42.68 9.07 -30.28
N ARG A 563 -42.56 9.87 -31.35
CA ARG A 563 -41.27 10.14 -32.00
C ARG A 563 -40.31 10.88 -31.07
N PHE A 564 -40.81 11.87 -30.32
CA PHE A 564 -40.03 12.62 -29.35
C PHE A 564 -39.52 11.74 -28.21
N TYR A 565 -40.40 10.92 -27.62
CA TYR A 565 -40.00 9.93 -26.61
C TYR A 565 -38.90 8.99 -27.11
N ILE A 566 -39.08 8.38 -28.29
CA ILE A 566 -38.06 7.49 -28.89
C ILE A 566 -36.75 8.24 -29.11
N SER A 567 -36.81 9.51 -29.56
CA SER A 567 -35.63 10.34 -29.78
C SER A 567 -34.85 10.59 -28.49
N ILE A 568 -35.54 10.87 -27.38
CA ILE A 568 -34.88 11.05 -26.07
C ILE A 568 -34.24 9.74 -25.63
N ILE A 569 -35.00 8.64 -25.64
CA ILE A 569 -34.54 7.35 -25.12
C ILE A 569 -33.34 6.82 -25.89
N ARG A 570 -33.35 6.95 -27.22
CA ARG A 570 -32.24 6.51 -28.08
C ARG A 570 -31.09 7.52 -28.16
N GLY A 571 -31.36 8.79 -27.84
CA GLY A 571 -30.38 9.88 -27.86
C GLY A 571 -29.63 10.08 -26.54
N THR A 572 -30.05 9.41 -25.46
CA THR A 572 -29.46 9.54 -24.13
C THR A 572 -28.92 8.19 -23.63
N PRO A 573 -27.72 8.14 -23.01
CA PRO A 573 -27.19 6.90 -22.43
C PRO A 573 -28.10 6.35 -21.32
N LEU A 574 -28.18 5.03 -21.22
CA LEU A 574 -28.98 4.35 -20.19
C LEU A 574 -28.51 4.69 -18.77
N LEU A 575 -27.20 4.81 -18.56
CA LEU A 575 -26.63 5.24 -17.27
C LEU A 575 -27.12 6.64 -16.86
N VAL A 576 -27.21 7.57 -17.81
CA VAL A 576 -27.74 8.93 -17.54
C VAL A 576 -29.22 8.86 -17.18
N GLN A 577 -29.99 8.00 -17.84
CA GLN A 577 -31.40 7.79 -17.50
C GLN A 577 -31.58 7.25 -16.07
N LEU A 578 -30.73 6.30 -15.65
CA LEU A 578 -30.70 5.80 -14.27
C LEU A 578 -30.40 6.93 -13.27
N PHE A 579 -29.40 7.77 -13.55
CA PHE A 579 -29.03 8.89 -12.69
C PHE A 579 -30.14 9.94 -12.57
N ILE A 580 -30.82 10.27 -13.66
CA ILE A 580 -31.94 11.23 -13.62
C ILE A 580 -33.07 10.69 -12.72
N VAL A 581 -33.43 9.42 -12.87
CA VAL A 581 -34.51 8.82 -12.07
C VAL A 581 -34.10 8.71 -10.59
N PHE A 582 -32.84 8.36 -10.30
CA PHE A 582 -32.41 8.08 -8.93
C PHE A 582 -31.89 9.30 -8.16
N TYR A 583 -31.04 10.13 -8.77
CA TYR A 583 -30.39 11.28 -8.12
C TYR A 583 -31.10 12.61 -8.36
N ALA A 584 -31.70 12.83 -9.54
CA ALA A 584 -32.30 14.14 -9.85
C ALA A 584 -33.75 14.29 -9.35
N LEU A 585 -34.58 13.25 -9.43
CA LEU A 585 -35.97 13.31 -8.93
C LEU A 585 -36.11 13.68 -7.43
N PRO A 586 -35.21 13.22 -6.53
CA PRO A 586 -35.22 13.66 -5.13
C PRO A 586 -35.14 15.18 -4.93
N GLU A 587 -34.43 15.91 -5.80
CA GLU A 587 -34.34 17.39 -5.75
C GLU A 587 -35.70 18.07 -6.00
N PHE A 588 -36.62 17.36 -6.65
CA PHE A 588 -38.01 17.78 -6.86
C PHE A 588 -38.98 17.18 -5.82
N GLY A 589 -38.45 16.59 -4.74
CA GLY A 589 -39.23 15.99 -3.66
C GLY A 589 -39.73 14.56 -3.94
N VAL A 590 -39.32 13.94 -5.05
CA VAL A 590 -39.76 12.59 -5.43
C VAL A 590 -38.63 11.59 -5.14
N LYS A 591 -38.70 10.92 -3.97
CA LYS A 591 -37.73 9.89 -3.58
C LYS A 591 -38.21 8.52 -4.04
N ILE A 592 -37.40 7.86 -4.87
CA ILE A 592 -37.65 6.51 -5.38
C ILE A 592 -36.52 5.59 -4.92
N ASP A 593 -36.89 4.42 -4.41
CA ASP A 593 -35.95 3.38 -3.99
C ASP A 593 -35.14 2.83 -5.18
N PRO A 594 -33.92 2.31 -4.94
CA PRO A 594 -33.01 1.85 -5.99
C PRO A 594 -33.65 0.89 -7.01
N PHE A 595 -34.30 -0.17 -6.53
CA PHE A 595 -34.86 -1.21 -7.40
C PHE A 595 -36.01 -0.69 -8.28
N PRO A 596 -37.05 -0.01 -7.75
CA PRO A 596 -38.06 0.64 -8.58
C PRO A 596 -37.50 1.70 -9.54
N ALA A 597 -36.49 2.49 -9.12
CA ALA A 597 -35.85 3.48 -10.00
C ALA A 597 -35.20 2.81 -11.21
N ALA A 598 -34.46 1.71 -10.98
CA ALA A 598 -33.90 0.89 -12.04
C ALA A 598 -35.00 0.30 -12.95
N VAL A 599 -36.08 -0.23 -12.37
CA VAL A 599 -37.23 -0.74 -13.14
C VAL A 599 -37.80 0.32 -14.08
N ILE A 600 -38.02 1.54 -13.59
CA ILE A 600 -38.55 2.65 -14.37
C ILE A 600 -37.59 3.01 -15.51
N ALA A 601 -36.31 3.26 -15.21
CA ALA A 601 -35.33 3.65 -16.21
C ALA A 601 -35.15 2.57 -17.31
N PHE A 602 -34.97 1.31 -16.91
CA PHE A 602 -34.85 0.21 -17.88
C PHE A 602 -36.13 -0.01 -18.68
N SER A 603 -37.32 0.08 -18.07
CA SER A 603 -38.60 -0.07 -18.80
C SER A 603 -38.79 1.02 -19.84
N LEU A 604 -38.46 2.28 -19.50
CA LEU A 604 -38.49 3.39 -20.43
C LEU A 604 -37.47 3.22 -21.55
N ASN A 605 -36.28 2.69 -21.24
CA ASN A 605 -35.26 2.43 -22.24
C ASN A 605 -35.68 1.34 -23.23
N VAL A 606 -36.06 0.17 -22.71
CA VAL A 606 -36.58 -0.96 -23.48
C VAL A 606 -37.79 -0.53 -24.31
N GLY A 607 -38.70 0.28 -23.73
CA GLY A 607 -39.86 0.82 -24.42
C GLY A 607 -39.53 1.56 -25.71
N GLY A 608 -38.49 2.41 -25.70
CA GLY A 608 -38.07 3.18 -26.88
C GLY A 608 -37.42 2.32 -27.96
N TYR A 609 -36.49 1.43 -27.59
CA TYR A 609 -35.81 0.55 -28.54
C TYR A 609 -36.74 -0.52 -29.12
N ALA A 610 -37.51 -1.19 -28.26
CA ALA A 610 -38.46 -2.21 -28.68
C ALA A 610 -39.64 -1.63 -29.49
N ALA A 611 -40.03 -0.36 -29.26
CA ALA A 611 -41.07 0.28 -30.07
C ALA A 611 -40.68 0.36 -31.55
N GLU A 612 -39.42 0.71 -31.86
CA GLU A 612 -38.95 0.77 -33.25
C GLU A 612 -38.82 -0.62 -33.88
N ILE A 613 -38.46 -1.64 -33.10
CA ILE A 613 -38.47 -3.04 -33.53
C ILE A 613 -39.89 -3.49 -33.88
N ILE A 614 -40.85 -3.31 -32.97
CA ILE A 614 -42.26 -3.70 -33.18
C ILE A 614 -42.86 -2.92 -34.36
N ARG A 615 -42.61 -1.61 -34.45
CA ARG A 615 -43.06 -0.77 -35.56
C ARG A 615 -42.54 -1.30 -36.90
N SER A 616 -41.24 -1.59 -36.98
CA SER A 616 -40.60 -2.09 -38.20
C SER A 616 -41.14 -3.48 -38.58
N ALA A 617 -41.38 -4.34 -37.59
CA ALA A 617 -41.99 -5.65 -37.81
C ALA A 617 -43.42 -5.55 -38.34
N ILE A 618 -44.24 -4.62 -37.82
CA ILE A 618 -45.60 -4.37 -38.32
C ILE A 618 -45.54 -3.88 -39.79
N LEU A 619 -44.63 -2.95 -40.10
CA LEU A 619 -44.48 -2.42 -41.45
C LEU A 619 -43.88 -3.42 -42.45
N SER A 620 -43.18 -4.45 -41.97
CA SER A 620 -42.66 -5.53 -42.82
C SER A 620 -43.75 -6.44 -43.38
N VAL A 621 -44.95 -6.43 -42.79
CA VAL A 621 -46.08 -7.20 -43.29
C VAL A 621 -46.59 -6.57 -44.59
N PRO A 622 -46.65 -7.32 -45.72
CA PRO A 622 -47.02 -6.76 -47.02
C PRO A 622 -48.38 -6.05 -47.00
N LYS A 623 -48.49 -4.91 -47.70
CA LYS A 623 -49.74 -4.12 -47.80
C LYS A 623 -50.94 -4.95 -48.29
N GLY A 624 -50.72 -5.91 -49.18
CA GLY A 624 -51.78 -6.81 -49.65
C GLY A 624 -52.47 -7.62 -48.53
N GLN A 625 -51.78 -7.91 -47.42
CA GLN A 625 -52.41 -8.57 -46.26
C GLN A 625 -53.38 -7.64 -45.53
N TRP A 626 -53.08 -6.35 -45.49
CA TRP A 626 -53.98 -5.33 -44.93
C TRP A 626 -55.20 -5.14 -45.83
N GLU A 627 -54.99 -5.02 -47.14
CA GLU A 627 -56.06 -4.87 -48.14
C GLU A 627 -56.98 -6.10 -48.18
N ALA A 628 -56.41 -7.30 -48.08
CA ALA A 628 -57.18 -8.55 -48.01
C ALA A 628 -58.03 -8.64 -46.73
N ALA A 629 -57.47 -8.22 -45.58
CA ALA A 629 -58.21 -8.17 -44.31
C ALA A 629 -59.42 -7.23 -44.39
N GLU A 630 -59.23 -6.05 -45.00
CA GLU A 630 -60.30 -5.07 -45.20
C GLU A 630 -61.38 -5.61 -46.16
N THR A 631 -60.97 -6.31 -47.22
CA THR A 631 -61.89 -6.93 -48.19
C THR A 631 -62.82 -7.97 -47.55
N ILE A 632 -62.34 -8.71 -46.54
CA ILE A 632 -63.14 -9.68 -45.78
C ILE A 632 -63.89 -9.05 -44.59
N GLY A 633 -63.94 -7.72 -44.51
CA GLY A 633 -64.77 -6.98 -43.56
C GLY A 633 -64.11 -6.66 -42.21
N TYR A 634 -62.80 -6.86 -42.04
CA TYR A 634 -62.11 -6.39 -40.84
C TYR A 634 -61.85 -4.89 -40.89
N ASN A 635 -62.16 -4.18 -39.80
CA ASN A 635 -61.67 -2.82 -39.57
C ASN A 635 -60.19 -2.84 -39.14
N TYR A 636 -59.53 -1.67 -39.09
CA TYR A 636 -58.10 -1.55 -38.74
C TYR A 636 -57.71 -2.34 -37.49
N THR A 637 -58.47 -2.22 -36.39
CA THR A 637 -58.20 -2.92 -35.14
C THR A 637 -58.36 -4.44 -35.28
N GLY A 638 -59.36 -4.88 -36.02
CA GLY A 638 -59.60 -6.29 -36.33
C GLY A 638 -58.49 -6.90 -37.17
N ALA A 639 -58.09 -6.20 -38.24
CA ALA A 639 -56.97 -6.58 -39.11
C ALA A 639 -55.66 -6.63 -38.32
N LEU A 640 -55.36 -5.57 -37.56
CA LEU A 640 -54.16 -5.46 -36.74
C LEU A 640 -54.07 -6.60 -35.72
N ARG A 641 -55.12 -6.84 -34.93
CA ARG A 641 -55.08 -7.83 -33.84
C ARG A 641 -55.08 -9.28 -34.34
N ARG A 642 -55.85 -9.60 -35.39
CA ARG A 642 -56.06 -10.99 -35.81
C ARG A 642 -55.15 -11.44 -36.94
N ILE A 643 -54.65 -10.53 -37.77
CA ILE A 643 -53.90 -10.87 -38.99
C ILE A 643 -52.47 -10.33 -38.91
N ILE A 644 -52.30 -9.04 -38.62
CA ILE A 644 -51.00 -8.39 -38.73
C ILE A 644 -50.10 -8.64 -37.53
N LEU A 645 -50.56 -8.40 -36.30
CA LEU A 645 -49.75 -8.57 -35.09
C LEU A 645 -49.19 -10.00 -34.94
N PRO A 646 -49.94 -11.08 -35.21
CA PRO A 646 -49.38 -12.44 -35.20
C PRO A 646 -48.21 -12.62 -36.18
N GLN A 647 -48.31 -12.04 -37.38
CA GLN A 647 -47.23 -12.08 -38.38
C GLN A 647 -46.03 -11.21 -37.96
N ALA A 648 -46.30 -9.98 -37.52
CA ALA A 648 -45.29 -9.05 -37.04
C ALA A 648 -44.54 -9.58 -35.82
N THR A 649 -45.23 -10.30 -34.92
CA THR A 649 -44.61 -10.93 -33.73
C THR A 649 -43.51 -11.89 -34.14
N ARG A 650 -43.73 -12.69 -35.18
CA ARG A 650 -42.69 -13.60 -35.69
C ARG A 650 -41.44 -12.86 -36.17
N VAL A 651 -41.61 -11.71 -36.81
CA VAL A 651 -40.49 -10.87 -37.27
C VAL A 651 -39.82 -10.13 -36.11
N ALA A 652 -40.59 -9.73 -35.10
CA ALA A 652 -40.11 -8.97 -33.95
C ALA A 652 -39.39 -9.82 -32.89
N VAL A 653 -39.76 -11.10 -32.73
CA VAL A 653 -39.22 -11.94 -31.65
C VAL A 653 -37.69 -12.06 -31.66
N PRO A 654 -37.00 -12.36 -32.79
CA PRO A 654 -35.54 -12.44 -32.79
C PRO A 654 -34.83 -11.17 -32.26
N PRO A 655 -35.12 -9.96 -32.79
CA PRO A 655 -34.49 -8.75 -32.26
C PRO A 655 -34.95 -8.39 -30.84
N LEU A 656 -36.20 -8.69 -30.45
CA LEU A 656 -36.66 -8.48 -29.07
C LEU A 656 -35.94 -9.40 -28.06
N SER A 657 -35.66 -10.64 -28.44
CA SER A 657 -34.87 -11.57 -27.61
C SER A 657 -33.42 -11.10 -27.44
N ASN A 658 -32.81 -10.53 -28.49
CA ASN A 658 -31.50 -9.88 -28.36
C ASN A 658 -31.53 -8.69 -27.40
N THR A 659 -32.60 -7.89 -27.41
CA THR A 659 -32.81 -6.82 -26.43
C THR A 659 -32.92 -7.36 -25.00
N LEU A 660 -33.64 -8.47 -24.78
CA LEU A 660 -33.74 -9.11 -23.46
C LEU A 660 -32.38 -9.61 -22.95
N ILE A 661 -31.59 -10.25 -23.80
CA ILE A 661 -30.24 -10.74 -23.43
C ILE A 661 -29.30 -9.56 -23.14
N SER A 662 -29.42 -8.47 -23.89
CA SER A 662 -28.64 -7.26 -23.64
C SER A 662 -29.04 -6.63 -22.30
N LEU A 663 -30.34 -6.58 -22.01
CA LEU A 663 -30.86 -6.03 -20.75
C LEU A 663 -30.30 -6.75 -19.52
N VAL A 664 -30.12 -8.08 -19.57
CA VAL A 664 -29.47 -8.83 -18.47
C VAL A 664 -28.10 -8.24 -18.16
N LYS A 665 -27.31 -7.91 -19.18
CA LYS A 665 -25.98 -7.31 -19.00
C LYS A 665 -26.10 -5.85 -18.56
N ASP A 666 -27.05 -5.11 -19.13
CA ASP A 666 -27.32 -3.71 -18.76
C ASP A 666 -27.75 -3.57 -17.30
N THR A 667 -28.32 -4.62 -16.66
CA THR A 667 -28.60 -4.58 -15.22
C THR A 667 -27.37 -4.32 -14.36
N SER A 668 -26.16 -4.63 -14.85
CA SER A 668 -24.91 -4.27 -14.17
C SER A 668 -24.76 -2.76 -13.96
N LEU A 669 -25.36 -1.93 -14.82
CA LEU A 669 -25.42 -0.47 -14.65
C LEU A 669 -26.29 -0.07 -13.46
N ALA A 670 -27.19 -0.93 -12.99
CA ALA A 670 -28.00 -0.62 -11.81
C ALA A 670 -27.15 -0.58 -10.52
N SER A 671 -25.97 -1.20 -10.52
CA SER A 671 -25.02 -1.14 -9.40
C SER A 671 -24.60 0.30 -9.07
N THR A 672 -24.57 1.20 -10.06
CA THR A 672 -24.19 2.61 -9.88
C THR A 672 -25.27 3.45 -9.20
N ILE A 673 -26.50 2.92 -9.09
CA ILE A 673 -27.61 3.55 -8.36
C ILE A 673 -28.05 2.71 -7.16
N LEU A 674 -27.08 2.04 -6.52
CA LEU A 674 -27.23 1.29 -5.27
C LEU A 674 -28.11 0.03 -5.36
N VAL A 675 -28.37 -0.50 -6.56
CA VAL A 675 -29.03 -1.80 -6.67
C VAL A 675 -28.00 -2.91 -6.45
N THR A 676 -28.21 -3.70 -5.40
CA THR A 676 -27.30 -4.80 -5.03
C THR A 676 -27.52 -6.07 -5.87
N GLU A 677 -27.38 -5.91 -7.17
CA GLU A 677 -27.43 -7.00 -8.15
C GLU A 677 -26.10 -7.76 -8.25
N LEU A 678 -25.98 -8.69 -9.20
CA LEU A 678 -24.85 -9.63 -9.31
C LEU A 678 -23.47 -8.95 -9.37
N LEU A 679 -23.26 -7.96 -10.26
CA LEU A 679 -21.97 -7.26 -10.33
C LEU A 679 -21.71 -6.52 -9.01
N ARG A 680 -22.72 -5.86 -8.47
CA ARG A 680 -22.59 -5.14 -7.20
C ARG A 680 -22.19 -6.05 -6.04
N GLN A 681 -22.78 -7.24 -5.92
CA GLN A 681 -22.35 -8.21 -4.91
C GLN A 681 -20.90 -8.66 -5.12
N ALA A 682 -20.48 -8.86 -6.37
CA ALA A 682 -19.09 -9.21 -6.66
C ALA A 682 -18.12 -8.11 -6.20
N GLN A 683 -18.49 -6.84 -6.36
CA GLN A 683 -17.71 -5.72 -5.82
C GLN A 683 -17.64 -5.75 -4.29
N ILE A 684 -18.77 -5.99 -3.60
CA ILE A 684 -18.85 -6.02 -2.13
C ILE A 684 -17.92 -7.08 -1.56
N VAL A 685 -17.90 -8.26 -2.17
CA VAL A 685 -17.10 -9.38 -1.69
C VAL A 685 -15.62 -9.23 -2.10
N ALA A 686 -15.33 -8.60 -3.25
CA ALA A 686 -13.95 -8.44 -3.71
C ALA A 686 -13.20 -7.39 -2.90
N ALA A 687 -13.89 -6.34 -2.46
CA ALA A 687 -13.26 -5.15 -1.89
C ALA A 687 -12.38 -5.43 -0.66
N PRO A 688 -12.76 -6.27 0.32
CA PRO A 688 -11.91 -6.54 1.49
C PRO A 688 -10.68 -7.40 1.19
N THR A 689 -10.65 -8.10 0.05
CA THR A 689 -9.59 -9.06 -0.30
C THR A 689 -8.73 -8.57 -1.46
N PHE A 690 -9.11 -7.46 -2.11
CA PHE A 690 -8.54 -6.96 -3.36
C PHE A 690 -8.54 -7.99 -4.52
N GLU A 691 -9.27 -9.10 -4.39
CA GLU A 691 -9.37 -10.18 -5.39
C GLU A 691 -10.48 -9.93 -6.44
N PHE A 692 -10.46 -8.73 -7.02
CA PHE A 692 -11.45 -8.30 -8.02
C PHE A 692 -11.49 -9.21 -9.24
N PHE A 693 -10.33 -9.66 -9.73
CA PHE A 693 -10.25 -10.49 -10.92
C PHE A 693 -11.00 -11.82 -10.73
N ALA A 694 -10.78 -12.49 -9.59
CA ALA A 694 -11.41 -13.77 -9.29
C ALA A 694 -12.95 -13.65 -9.18
N LEU A 695 -13.44 -12.63 -8.47
CA LEU A 695 -14.88 -12.49 -8.24
C LEU A 695 -15.62 -11.87 -9.43
N TYR A 696 -15.01 -10.94 -10.16
CA TYR A 696 -15.59 -10.45 -11.42
C TYR A 696 -15.59 -11.54 -12.48
N GLY A 697 -14.56 -12.38 -12.53
CA GLY A 697 -14.55 -13.58 -13.38
C GLY A 697 -15.72 -14.52 -13.04
N THR A 698 -15.99 -14.72 -11.75
CA THR A 698 -17.12 -15.52 -11.28
C THR A 698 -18.47 -14.89 -11.67
N ALA A 699 -18.64 -13.58 -11.47
CA ALA A 699 -19.84 -12.85 -11.91
C ALA A 699 -20.03 -12.90 -13.43
N ALA A 700 -18.95 -12.80 -14.21
CA ALA A 700 -18.97 -12.94 -15.67
C ALA A 700 -19.47 -14.33 -16.10
N ILE A 701 -19.05 -15.39 -15.40
CA ILE A 701 -19.57 -16.75 -15.63
C ILE A 701 -21.08 -16.80 -15.35
N TYR A 702 -21.57 -16.20 -14.27
CA TYR A 702 -23.00 -16.14 -13.98
C TYR A 702 -23.79 -15.40 -15.08
N TYR A 703 -23.35 -14.20 -15.49
CA TYR A 703 -23.98 -13.48 -16.60
C TYR A 703 -23.97 -14.31 -17.89
N TRP A 704 -22.85 -14.96 -18.20
CA TRP A 704 -22.72 -15.81 -19.38
C TRP A 704 -23.68 -17.00 -19.33
N VAL A 705 -23.80 -17.70 -18.20
CA VAL A 705 -24.74 -18.82 -18.02
C VAL A 705 -26.18 -18.34 -18.17
N ILE A 706 -26.55 -17.20 -17.58
CA ILE A 706 -27.91 -16.63 -17.72
C ILE A 706 -28.18 -16.29 -19.20
N CYS A 707 -27.24 -15.63 -19.88
CA CYS A 707 -27.36 -15.30 -21.29
C CYS A 707 -27.45 -16.55 -22.17
N LEU A 708 -26.70 -17.62 -21.84
CA LEU A 708 -26.71 -18.89 -22.56
C LEU A 708 -28.06 -19.59 -22.44
N VAL A 709 -28.65 -19.62 -21.24
CA VAL A 709 -29.99 -20.17 -21.00
C VAL A 709 -31.05 -19.38 -21.78
N LEU A 710 -30.98 -18.04 -21.77
CA LEU A 710 -31.89 -17.20 -22.54
C LEU A 710 -31.71 -17.39 -24.05
N SER A 711 -30.48 -17.51 -24.54
CA SER A 711 -30.17 -17.75 -25.96
C SER A 711 -30.72 -19.09 -26.44
N PHE A 712 -30.62 -20.14 -25.61
CA PHE A 712 -31.23 -21.43 -25.90
C PHE A 712 -32.77 -21.34 -25.96
N GLY A 713 -33.36 -20.59 -25.02
CA GLY A 713 -34.79 -20.26 -25.03
C GLY A 713 -35.22 -19.53 -26.31
N GLN A 714 -34.46 -18.50 -26.71
CA GLN A 714 -34.65 -17.74 -27.95
C GLN A 714 -34.66 -18.66 -29.17
N ALA A 715 -33.61 -19.47 -29.37
CA ALA A 715 -33.50 -20.37 -30.52
C ALA A 715 -34.70 -21.33 -30.63
N ARG A 716 -35.22 -21.80 -29.48
CA ARG A 716 -36.38 -22.69 -29.44
C ARG A 716 -37.68 -21.98 -29.77
N VAL A 717 -37.85 -20.73 -29.34
CA VAL A 717 -39.01 -19.89 -29.69
C VAL A 717 -38.97 -19.54 -31.18
N GLU A 718 -37.82 -19.11 -31.70
CA GLU A 718 -37.60 -18.79 -33.11
C GLU A 718 -37.92 -19.99 -34.00
N HIS A 719 -37.32 -21.15 -33.73
CA HIS A 719 -37.60 -22.37 -34.49
C HIS A 719 -39.09 -22.73 -34.45
N ARG A 720 -39.79 -22.52 -33.32
CA ARG A 720 -41.23 -22.80 -33.23
C ARG A 720 -42.05 -21.86 -34.10
N LEU A 721 -41.70 -20.57 -34.11
CA LEU A 721 -42.35 -19.55 -34.95
C LEU A 721 -42.07 -19.80 -36.44
N GLU A 722 -40.94 -20.43 -36.78
CA GLU A 722 -40.55 -20.70 -38.16
C GLU A 722 -41.25 -21.87 -38.85
N ARG A 723 -41.83 -22.81 -38.10
CA ARG A 723 -42.34 -24.12 -38.61
C ARG A 723 -43.33 -24.07 -39.78
N TYR A 724 -44.03 -22.96 -39.98
CA TYR A 724 -45.11 -22.85 -40.97
C TYR A 724 -44.80 -21.90 -42.14
N VAL A 725 -43.53 -21.56 -42.37
CA VAL A 725 -43.13 -20.83 -43.59
C VAL A 725 -42.58 -21.79 -44.62
N ALA A 726 -43.16 -21.74 -45.82
CA ALA A 726 -42.56 -22.30 -47.01
C ALA A 726 -41.22 -21.57 -47.23
N ARG A 727 -40.11 -22.32 -47.11
CA ARG A 727 -38.77 -21.82 -47.41
C ARG A 727 -38.59 -21.59 -48.89
#